data_AF-A0A6G0QCC8-F1
#
_entry.id   AF-A0A6G0QCC8-F1
#
_cell.length_a   1.000
_cell.length_b   1.000
_cell.length_c   1.000
_cell.angle_alpha   90.00
_cell.angle_beta   90.00
_cell.angle_gamma   90.00
#
_symmetry.space_group_name_H-M   'P 1'
#
loop_
_entity.id
_entity.type
_entity.pdbx_description
1 polymer ?
#
loop_
_entity_poly.entity_id
_entity_poly.type
_entity_poly.pdbx_seq_one_letter_code
_entity_poly.pdbx_strand_id
1 'polypeptide(L)'
;MTTSAGPLMLRNLRCYVEEANAALDLTVGRPIMQVLGYSTDELLVRARGTQQDWQLDGNAEAEPDREVEKVTGGEPTSLGRVCLLQAAALDPPVIPGNAEVERHESRPATPTMTKEDLDGVIATLEKRARDAASAGLGEALQPRLREILYVRLDSFRLEFGNDPPVKVAPLQVRIKPGAVPTKAYARRAPPLDREFLERHVGKLLASGLVYRNPRSRWASAPRIVRKKEQDTDPTADPRMTIDTRSVNDKTDAMPWPMPILEIIIGELEGATVFFSLDWFRGYWQLPLHPDSQEFFTFITHRGMYTPTRVPMGAKDSVAYCQAVVEEIFGDLIGNGIYCWLDDILGDAKDAESLMVLLDQVLERCEKYGLKLHAKKCRFYATEIQWCGKMISANGVRHCPDRIQGLVDMPMPRTAADLQQFLCAVNWMRQCIPTYNLLTQRLYATLENAMQLAGTRKKTKLSKCLLADAGWGVEDEGALEAVRAALLKMVPLAHPNQQEEVCLYTDASQDSWGAVLTQLRPEELQLPLEEQQHRPLAFVSGRFVGASSRWATIEKEAFAIVESTRRLEYLLLRPKGFRLYTDHRNLVYIFNPYGVDSTMARYQADKLQRWSISLTAFRYVIEHVPGDQNEWGDLLSRWGASGVGEADRESVRIARLAVVERVSPLQDPDFQWPSEAEIRSLQQDVRARDPSLAPEEVTYDEARQLLIGDGNTVWISGGKTSIGDCNTVWISGGKTSGCKNHDDQCAWCFGFTTRLLVVFRFYVNMVYTI
;
A
#
# COMPACT_ATOMS: atom_id res chain seq x y z
N MET A 1 -40.85 -23.73 -24.37
CA MET A 1 -39.95 -24.90 -24.36
C MET A 1 -39.37 -25.05 -22.97
N THR A 2 -39.67 -26.13 -22.26
CA THR A 2 -39.12 -26.46 -20.93
C THR A 2 -37.88 -27.33 -21.10
N THR A 3 -36.75 -26.93 -20.49
CA THR A 3 -35.54 -27.77 -20.39
C THR A 3 -35.40 -28.32 -18.98
N SER A 4 -34.47 -29.27 -18.78
CA SER A 4 -34.22 -29.96 -17.50
C SER A 4 -33.76 -29.05 -16.34
N ALA A 5 -33.52 -27.76 -16.58
CA ALA A 5 -33.16 -26.77 -15.57
C ALA A 5 -34.26 -25.72 -15.31
N GLY A 6 -35.47 -25.90 -15.85
CA GLY A 6 -36.58 -24.95 -15.76
C GLY A 6 -36.83 -24.15 -17.05
N PRO A 7 -37.82 -23.23 -17.07
CA PRO A 7 -38.13 -22.44 -18.27
C PRO A 7 -37.01 -21.45 -18.60
N LEU A 8 -36.56 -21.48 -19.87
CA LEU A 8 -35.60 -20.52 -20.41
C LEU A 8 -36.23 -19.13 -20.47
N MET A 9 -35.88 -18.24 -19.55
CA MET A 9 -36.28 -16.83 -19.59
C MET A 9 -35.21 -15.98 -20.28
N LEU A 10 -35.50 -15.51 -21.48
CA LEU A 10 -34.70 -14.50 -22.17
C LEU A 10 -35.19 -13.11 -21.75
N ARG A 11 -34.44 -12.42 -20.88
CA ARG A 11 -34.75 -11.04 -20.45
C ARG A 11 -33.94 -10.04 -21.30
N ASN A 12 -34.54 -8.89 -21.61
CA ASN A 12 -33.95 -7.76 -22.37
C ASN A 12 -33.69 -7.99 -23.87
N LEU A 13 -34.44 -8.87 -24.53
CA LEU A 13 -34.46 -8.93 -25.99
C LEU A 13 -35.42 -7.86 -26.54
N ARG A 14 -34.89 -6.88 -27.29
CA ARG A 14 -35.73 -6.02 -28.14
C ARG A 14 -35.97 -6.78 -29.44
N CYS A 15 -37.20 -7.22 -29.67
CA CYS A 15 -37.64 -7.75 -30.96
C CYS A 15 -38.55 -6.72 -31.63
N TYR A 16 -38.46 -6.62 -32.95
CA TYR A 16 -39.44 -5.92 -33.77
C TYR A 16 -40.34 -6.99 -34.38
N VAL A 17 -41.64 -6.87 -34.18
CA VAL A 17 -42.65 -7.75 -34.78
C VAL A 17 -43.35 -6.93 -35.84
N GLU A 18 -43.27 -7.38 -37.09
CA GLU A 18 -43.98 -6.76 -38.20
C GLU A 18 -45.37 -7.44 -38.29
N GLU A 19 -46.43 -6.73 -37.90
CA GLU A 19 -47.78 -7.28 -37.72
C GLU A 19 -48.44 -7.84 -39.00
N ALA A 20 -47.85 -7.61 -40.17
CA ALA A 20 -48.43 -7.96 -41.46
C ALA A 20 -48.06 -9.37 -41.97
N ASN A 21 -47.11 -10.07 -41.33
CA ASN A 21 -46.63 -11.36 -41.82
C ASN A 21 -46.97 -12.49 -40.83
N ALA A 22 -47.78 -13.46 -41.26
CA ALA A 22 -48.17 -14.61 -40.45
C ALA A 22 -47.01 -15.62 -40.26
N ALA A 23 -45.87 -15.41 -40.92
CA ALA A 23 -44.64 -16.16 -40.72
C ALA A 23 -43.67 -15.35 -39.85
N LEU A 24 -43.27 -15.93 -38.72
CA LEU A 24 -42.40 -15.31 -37.73
C LEU A 24 -40.94 -15.68 -38.06
N ASP A 25 -40.24 -14.81 -38.79
CA ASP A 25 -38.83 -15.02 -39.09
C ASP A 25 -37.95 -14.62 -37.91
N LEU A 26 -37.36 -15.63 -37.27
CA LEU A 26 -36.48 -15.46 -36.12
C LEU A 26 -35.03 -15.68 -36.55
N THR A 27 -34.22 -14.62 -36.58
CA THR A 27 -32.78 -14.76 -36.82
C THR A 27 -32.07 -15.19 -35.53
N VAL A 28 -31.57 -16.42 -35.52
CA VAL A 28 -30.90 -17.02 -34.36
C VAL A 28 -29.39 -17.11 -34.62
N GLY A 29 -28.59 -16.53 -33.73
CA GLY A 29 -27.13 -16.56 -33.84
C GLY A 29 -26.56 -17.99 -33.71
N ARG A 30 -25.41 -18.22 -34.35
CA ARG A 30 -24.68 -19.51 -34.35
C ARG A 30 -24.54 -20.16 -32.95
N PRO A 31 -24.21 -19.42 -31.87
CA PRO A 31 -24.08 -20.01 -30.54
C PRO A 31 -25.41 -20.59 -30.02
N ILE A 32 -26.53 -19.95 -30.35
CA ILE A 32 -27.86 -20.39 -29.90
C ILE A 32 -28.29 -21.63 -30.71
N MET A 33 -27.99 -21.68 -32.02
CA MET A 33 -28.27 -22.88 -32.83
C MET A 33 -27.49 -24.11 -32.34
N GLN A 34 -26.24 -23.93 -31.93
CA GLN A 34 -25.42 -25.00 -31.33
C GLN A 34 -26.00 -25.48 -29.99
N VAL A 35 -26.46 -24.56 -29.14
CA VAL A 35 -27.09 -24.89 -27.85
C VAL A 35 -28.43 -25.63 -28.04
N LEU A 36 -29.15 -25.34 -29.13
CA LEU A 36 -30.38 -26.04 -29.51
C LEU A 36 -30.13 -27.40 -30.18
N GLY A 37 -28.87 -27.83 -30.29
CA GLY A 37 -28.49 -29.13 -30.85
C GLY A 37 -28.43 -29.18 -32.38
N TYR A 38 -28.49 -28.02 -33.05
CA TYR A 38 -28.35 -27.94 -34.51
C TYR A 38 -26.88 -27.81 -34.91
N SER A 39 -26.44 -28.68 -35.83
CA SER A 39 -25.14 -28.54 -36.49
C SER A 39 -25.24 -27.48 -37.59
N THR A 40 -24.61 -26.32 -37.36
CA THR A 40 -24.63 -25.23 -38.35
C THR A 40 -23.92 -25.60 -39.64
N ASP A 41 -22.96 -26.52 -39.56
CA ASP A 41 -22.16 -26.91 -40.71
C ASP A 41 -22.93 -27.92 -41.58
N GLU A 42 -23.70 -28.84 -40.97
CA GLU A 42 -24.62 -29.70 -41.72
C GLU A 42 -25.75 -28.90 -42.39
N LEU A 43 -26.26 -27.86 -41.73
CA LEU A 43 -27.28 -26.98 -42.29
C LEU A 43 -26.73 -26.18 -43.49
N LEU A 44 -25.49 -25.69 -43.40
CA LEU A 44 -24.82 -24.99 -44.50
C LEU A 44 -24.49 -25.93 -45.66
N VAL A 45 -24.11 -27.18 -45.37
CA VAL A 45 -23.86 -28.22 -46.38
C VAL A 45 -25.16 -28.61 -47.09
N ARG A 46 -26.27 -28.76 -46.36
CA ARG A 46 -27.60 -28.95 -46.97
C ARG A 46 -28.02 -27.75 -47.81
N ALA A 47 -27.82 -26.53 -47.32
CA ALA A 47 -28.13 -25.32 -48.07
C ALA A 47 -27.32 -25.22 -49.37
N ARG A 48 -26.03 -25.58 -49.32
CA ARG A 48 -25.15 -25.69 -50.52
C ARG A 48 -25.62 -26.75 -51.52
N GLY A 49 -26.18 -27.86 -51.02
CA GLY A 49 -26.75 -28.91 -51.87
C GLY A 49 -28.09 -28.53 -52.50
N THR A 50 -28.73 -27.46 -52.03
CA THR A 50 -30.08 -27.05 -52.49
C THR A 50 -30.00 -25.95 -53.56
N GLN A 51 -28.95 -25.11 -53.56
CA GLN A 51 -28.74 -24.08 -54.59
C GLN A 51 -27.24 -23.72 -54.69
N GLN A 52 -26.65 -23.88 -55.89
CA GLN A 52 -25.20 -23.72 -56.10
C GLN A 52 -24.75 -22.26 -56.25
N ASP A 53 -25.63 -21.36 -56.70
CA ASP A 53 -25.35 -19.93 -56.85
C ASP A 53 -26.45 -19.09 -56.16
N TRP A 54 -26.01 -18.11 -55.37
CA TRP A 54 -26.89 -17.12 -54.74
C TRP A 54 -26.67 -15.77 -55.44
N GLN A 55 -27.60 -15.38 -56.31
CA GLN A 55 -27.65 -14.02 -56.86
C GLN A 55 -28.06 -13.05 -55.75
N LEU A 56 -27.23 -12.04 -55.49
CA LEU A 56 -27.49 -10.96 -54.53
C LEU A 56 -28.15 -9.73 -55.20
N ASP A 57 -28.84 -9.96 -56.33
CA ASP A 57 -29.84 -9.04 -56.82
C ASP A 57 -31.20 -9.57 -56.37
N GLY A 58 -31.88 -8.83 -55.50
CA GLY A 58 -33.23 -9.18 -55.09
C GLY A 58 -34.16 -9.13 -56.29
N ASN A 59 -34.60 -10.30 -56.77
CA ASN A 59 -36.00 -10.68 -56.98
C ASN A 59 -36.09 -12.01 -57.74
N ALA A 60 -36.52 -13.08 -57.04
CA ALA A 60 -37.44 -14.06 -57.62
C ALA A 60 -38.86 -13.54 -57.25
N GLU A 61 -39.88 -13.57 -58.10
CA GLU A 61 -40.40 -14.75 -58.79
C GLU A 61 -41.17 -14.38 -60.08
N ALA A 62 -41.34 -15.38 -60.95
CA ALA A 62 -42.26 -15.54 -62.09
C ALA A 62 -41.66 -15.44 -63.51
N GLU A 63 -41.77 -16.54 -64.26
CA GLU A 63 -41.86 -16.56 -65.74
C GLU A 63 -43.33 -16.73 -66.15
N PRO A 64 -43.72 -16.51 -67.43
CA PRO A 64 -43.20 -15.56 -68.42
C PRO A 64 -44.34 -14.71 -69.05
N ASP A 65 -44.00 -13.52 -69.59
CA ASP A 65 -44.54 -12.95 -70.86
C ASP A 65 -44.51 -11.41 -70.90
N ARG A 66 -44.10 -10.91 -72.07
CA ARG A 66 -44.25 -9.56 -72.66
C ARG A 66 -43.19 -8.47 -72.39
N GLU A 67 -42.38 -8.29 -73.45
CA GLU A 67 -41.92 -7.07 -74.11
C GLU A 67 -41.97 -5.70 -73.38
N VAL A 68 -40.76 -5.13 -73.20
CA VAL A 68 -40.32 -3.76 -73.54
C VAL A 68 -41.24 -2.57 -73.22
N GLU A 69 -40.78 -1.67 -72.32
CA GLU A 69 -40.57 -0.24 -72.66
C GLU A 69 -39.82 0.57 -71.59
N LYS A 70 -38.96 1.47 -72.09
CA LYS A 70 -38.17 2.49 -71.37
C LYS A 70 -39.05 3.66 -70.95
N VAL A 71 -38.95 4.18 -69.72
CA VAL A 71 -39.09 5.63 -69.45
C VAL A 71 -38.23 6.09 -68.26
N THR A 72 -37.58 7.22 -68.48
CA THR A 72 -36.73 8.07 -67.65
C THR A 72 -37.41 8.73 -66.44
N GLY A 73 -36.64 9.01 -65.39
CA GLY A 73 -36.85 10.18 -64.53
C GLY A 73 -37.25 9.89 -63.08
N GLY A 74 -36.28 9.84 -62.17
CA GLY A 74 -36.50 9.85 -60.72
C GLY A 74 -35.20 10.14 -59.99
N GLU A 75 -35.24 11.01 -58.97
CA GLU A 75 -34.07 11.39 -58.16
C GLU A 75 -33.40 10.17 -57.51
N PRO A 76 -32.07 10.16 -57.36
CA PRO A 76 -31.38 9.04 -56.71
C PRO A 76 -31.82 8.93 -55.25
N THR A 77 -32.26 7.74 -54.87
CA THR A 77 -32.57 7.39 -53.49
C THR A 77 -31.34 7.59 -52.59
N SER A 78 -31.58 7.74 -51.29
CA SER A 78 -30.56 7.97 -50.25
C SER A 78 -29.40 6.95 -50.29
N LEU A 79 -29.62 5.73 -50.82
CA LEU A 79 -28.58 4.73 -51.04
C LEU A 79 -27.71 5.01 -52.28
N GLY A 80 -28.30 5.56 -53.35
CA GLY A 80 -27.57 5.94 -54.57
C GLY A 80 -26.56 7.08 -54.34
N ARG A 81 -26.82 7.95 -53.36
CA ARG A 81 -25.85 8.99 -52.92
C ARG A 81 -24.67 8.41 -52.14
N VAL A 82 -24.84 7.26 -51.47
CA VAL A 82 -23.77 6.58 -50.73
C VAL A 82 -22.88 5.76 -51.66
N CYS A 83 -23.45 5.10 -52.67
CA CYS A 83 -22.68 4.35 -53.66
C CYS A 83 -21.80 5.23 -54.57
N LEU A 84 -22.27 6.44 -54.93
CA LEU A 84 -21.46 7.40 -55.71
C LEU A 84 -20.23 7.93 -54.94
N LEU A 85 -20.28 7.99 -53.60
CA LEU A 85 -19.15 8.40 -52.76
C LEU A 85 -18.11 7.28 -52.57
N GLN A 86 -18.51 6.00 -52.67
CA GLN A 86 -17.60 4.85 -52.58
C GLN A 86 -16.92 4.51 -53.91
N ALA A 87 -17.59 4.72 -55.05
CA ALA A 87 -17.01 4.45 -56.37
C ALA A 87 -15.82 5.37 -56.73
N ALA A 88 -15.76 6.59 -56.20
CA ALA A 88 -14.66 7.53 -56.46
C ALA A 88 -13.39 7.27 -55.63
N ALA A 89 -13.41 6.33 -54.67
CA ALA A 89 -12.34 6.14 -53.69
C ALA A 89 -11.48 4.88 -53.92
N LEU A 90 -11.72 4.07 -54.97
CA LEU A 90 -11.18 2.71 -55.04
C LEU A 90 -10.27 2.34 -56.22
N ASP A 91 -9.90 3.25 -57.14
CA ASP A 91 -8.93 2.91 -58.20
C ASP A 91 -7.65 3.76 -58.17
N PRO A 92 -6.50 3.12 -57.89
CA PRO A 92 -5.35 3.20 -58.77
C PRO A 92 -4.96 1.81 -59.33
N PRO A 93 -4.24 1.74 -60.46
CA PRO A 93 -4.33 0.64 -61.41
C PRO A 93 -3.62 -0.66 -60.98
N VAL A 94 -4.21 -1.76 -61.43
CA VAL A 94 -3.76 -3.16 -61.30
C VAL A 94 -2.49 -3.42 -62.13
N ILE A 95 -1.51 -4.11 -61.55
CA ILE A 95 -0.47 -4.85 -62.29
C ILE A 95 -0.81 -6.36 -62.17
N PRO A 96 -0.82 -7.15 -63.27
CA PRO A 96 -1.38 -8.50 -63.25
C PRO A 96 -0.38 -9.56 -62.78
N GLY A 97 -0.84 -10.47 -61.91
CA GLY A 97 -0.12 -11.68 -61.51
C GLY A 97 -0.63 -12.26 -60.19
N ASN A 98 -1.88 -12.72 -60.16
CA ASN A 98 -2.50 -13.41 -59.02
C ASN A 98 -2.93 -14.82 -59.42
N ALA A 99 -2.62 -15.79 -58.56
CA ALA A 99 -3.45 -16.98 -58.36
C ALA A 99 -3.67 -17.16 -56.86
N GLU A 100 -4.94 -17.01 -56.48
CA GLU A 100 -5.69 -17.68 -55.42
C GLU A 100 -5.23 -17.62 -53.94
N VAL A 101 -6.08 -16.99 -53.11
CA VAL A 101 -6.04 -17.07 -51.64
C VAL A 101 -7.38 -17.58 -51.13
N GLU A 102 -7.43 -18.88 -50.83
CA GLU A 102 -8.43 -19.49 -49.94
C GLU A 102 -8.02 -19.30 -48.46
N ARG A 103 -9.03 -19.18 -47.58
CA ARG A 103 -8.84 -19.06 -46.12
C ARG A 103 -9.07 -20.42 -45.43
N HIS A 104 -7.96 -20.90 -44.86
CA HIS A 104 -7.79 -21.66 -43.62
C HIS A 104 -8.31 -23.10 -43.52
N GLU A 105 -7.48 -24.04 -43.96
CA GLU A 105 -7.11 -25.23 -43.17
C GLU A 105 -5.58 -25.37 -43.21
N SER A 106 -4.97 -25.63 -42.04
CA SER A 106 -3.52 -25.83 -41.84
C SER A 106 -2.60 -24.86 -42.61
N ARG A 107 -2.48 -23.61 -42.14
CA ARG A 107 -1.24 -22.88 -42.42
C ARG A 107 -0.17 -23.46 -41.49
N PRO A 108 0.90 -24.10 -42.01
CA PRO A 108 2.10 -24.27 -41.19
C PRO A 108 2.43 -22.88 -40.65
N ALA A 109 2.57 -22.76 -39.33
CA ALA A 109 2.96 -21.50 -38.72
C ALA A 109 4.32 -21.12 -39.33
N THR A 110 4.30 -20.21 -40.31
CA THR A 110 5.50 -19.44 -40.62
C THR A 110 5.88 -18.79 -39.30
N PRO A 111 7.09 -19.02 -38.78
CA PRO A 111 7.45 -18.49 -37.48
C PRO A 111 7.22 -16.99 -37.49
N THR A 112 6.55 -16.47 -36.46
CA THR A 112 6.36 -15.03 -36.26
C THR A 112 7.71 -14.31 -36.11
N MET A 113 8.78 -15.08 -35.94
CA MET A 113 10.18 -14.69 -35.81
C MET A 113 10.97 -15.08 -37.07
N THR A 114 11.95 -14.26 -37.45
CA THR A 114 12.92 -14.67 -38.48
C THR A 114 13.79 -15.81 -37.96
N LYS A 115 14.51 -16.49 -38.86
CA LYS A 115 15.42 -17.56 -38.47
C LYS A 115 16.52 -17.04 -37.54
N GLU A 116 17.09 -15.87 -37.83
CA GLU A 116 18.12 -15.27 -36.96
C GLU A 116 17.58 -14.96 -35.56
N ASP A 117 16.34 -14.45 -35.48
CA ASP A 117 15.69 -14.16 -34.20
C ASP A 117 15.43 -15.42 -33.38
N LEU A 118 15.01 -16.51 -34.04
CA LEU A 118 14.77 -17.81 -33.41
C LEU A 118 16.08 -18.40 -32.84
N ASP A 119 17.15 -18.42 -33.64
CA ASP A 119 18.47 -18.91 -33.21
C ASP A 119 18.99 -18.08 -32.02
N GLY A 120 18.77 -16.76 -32.05
CA GLY A 120 19.09 -15.86 -30.95
C GLY A 120 18.30 -16.15 -29.66
N VAL A 121 17.01 -16.44 -29.77
CA VAL A 121 16.17 -16.86 -28.63
C VAL A 121 16.67 -18.18 -28.06
N ILE A 122 16.90 -19.19 -28.90
CA ILE A 122 17.40 -20.51 -28.46
C ILE A 122 18.72 -20.35 -27.70
N ALA A 123 19.69 -19.61 -28.27
CA ALA A 123 20.96 -19.36 -27.62
C ALA A 123 20.80 -18.65 -26.26
N THR A 124 19.86 -17.72 -26.16
CA THR A 124 19.53 -17.00 -24.92
C THR A 124 18.91 -17.94 -23.88
N LEU A 125 17.95 -18.78 -24.27
CA LEU A 125 17.30 -19.72 -23.34
C LEU A 125 18.25 -20.80 -22.87
N GLU A 126 19.14 -21.30 -23.74
CA GLU A 126 20.22 -22.22 -23.35
C GLU A 126 21.17 -21.59 -22.33
N LYS A 127 21.49 -20.29 -22.49
CA LYS A 127 22.24 -19.56 -21.47
C LYS A 127 21.45 -19.50 -20.15
N ARG A 128 20.15 -19.23 -20.18
CA ARG A 128 19.31 -19.19 -18.97
C ARG A 128 19.15 -20.56 -18.30
N ALA A 129 19.13 -21.64 -19.06
CA ALA A 129 19.16 -23.00 -18.51
C ALA A 129 20.48 -23.30 -17.81
N ARG A 130 21.62 -22.82 -18.35
CA ARG A 130 22.92 -22.91 -17.66
C ARG A 130 22.96 -22.04 -16.39
N ASP A 131 22.41 -20.82 -16.44
CA ASP A 131 22.31 -19.95 -15.26
C ASP A 131 21.50 -20.65 -14.14
N ALA A 132 20.41 -21.33 -14.49
CA ALA A 132 19.62 -22.14 -13.54
C ALA A 132 20.42 -23.29 -12.93
N ALA A 133 21.22 -24.01 -13.72
CA ALA A 133 22.12 -25.04 -13.22
C ALA A 133 23.16 -24.47 -12.24
N SER A 134 23.78 -23.33 -12.58
CA SER A 134 24.73 -22.63 -11.69
C SER A 134 24.07 -22.10 -10.41
N ALA A 135 22.78 -21.81 -10.44
CA ALA A 135 21.99 -21.41 -9.27
C ALA A 135 21.55 -22.59 -8.39
N GLY A 136 21.95 -23.83 -8.72
CA GLY A 136 21.72 -25.03 -7.90
C GLY A 136 20.53 -25.89 -8.33
N LEU A 137 20.05 -25.77 -9.58
CA LEU A 137 19.05 -26.69 -10.12
C LEU A 137 19.66 -28.10 -10.26
N GLY A 138 19.06 -29.09 -9.60
CA GLY A 138 19.54 -30.48 -9.61
C GLY A 138 19.71 -31.05 -11.02
N GLU A 139 20.77 -31.82 -11.25
CA GLU A 139 21.16 -32.33 -12.57
C GLU A 139 20.04 -33.09 -13.30
N ALA A 140 19.22 -33.84 -12.55
CA ALA A 140 18.06 -34.56 -13.07
C ALA A 140 16.96 -33.65 -13.66
N LEU A 141 16.82 -32.40 -13.17
CA LEU A 141 15.78 -31.46 -13.62
C LEU A 141 16.25 -30.53 -14.75
N GLN A 142 17.55 -30.46 -15.03
CA GLN A 142 18.08 -29.59 -16.09
C GLN A 142 17.61 -29.99 -17.50
N PRO A 143 17.51 -31.29 -17.86
CA PRO A 143 16.91 -31.69 -19.13
C PRO A 143 15.43 -31.30 -19.22
N ARG A 144 14.68 -31.49 -18.13
CA ARG A 144 13.25 -31.12 -18.05
C ARG A 144 13.04 -29.62 -18.24
N LEU A 145 13.85 -28.77 -17.60
CA LEU A 145 13.80 -27.32 -17.83
C LEU A 145 14.02 -26.98 -19.32
N ARG A 146 15.03 -27.57 -19.96
CA ARG A 146 15.30 -27.34 -21.38
C ARG A 146 14.10 -27.75 -22.23
N GLU A 147 13.53 -28.93 -21.98
CA GLU A 147 12.35 -29.41 -22.69
C GLU A 147 11.18 -28.42 -22.58
N ILE A 148 10.85 -27.96 -21.37
CA ILE A 148 9.80 -26.96 -21.13
C ILE A 148 10.03 -25.70 -21.99
N LEU A 149 11.26 -25.19 -22.01
CA LEU A 149 11.64 -23.99 -22.76
C LEU A 149 11.63 -24.22 -24.28
N TYR A 150 12.07 -25.38 -24.75
CA TYR A 150 12.11 -25.75 -26.16
C TYR A 150 10.72 -25.95 -26.75
N VAL A 151 9.82 -26.61 -26.01
CA VAL A 151 8.42 -26.80 -26.43
C VAL A 151 7.73 -25.46 -26.62
N ARG A 152 8.04 -24.46 -25.78
CA ARG A 152 7.37 -23.15 -25.76
C ARG A 152 8.24 -22.01 -26.27
N LEU A 153 9.13 -22.29 -27.24
CA LEU A 153 10.02 -21.30 -27.85
C LEU A 153 9.27 -20.06 -28.36
N ASP A 154 8.08 -20.25 -28.95
CA ASP A 154 7.28 -19.16 -29.48
C ASP A 154 6.78 -18.20 -28.38
N SER A 155 6.83 -18.55 -27.10
CA SER A 155 6.49 -17.64 -26.01
C SER A 155 7.59 -16.61 -25.73
N PHE A 156 8.74 -16.65 -26.40
CA PHE A 156 9.88 -15.78 -26.08
C PHE A 156 10.28 -14.86 -27.24
N ARG A 157 10.69 -13.62 -26.93
CA ARG A 157 11.11 -12.62 -27.92
C ARG A 157 12.38 -11.87 -27.51
N LEU A 158 13.11 -11.39 -28.52
CA LEU A 158 14.27 -10.50 -28.39
C LEU A 158 14.02 -9.15 -29.08
N GLU A 159 13.36 -9.17 -30.23
CA GLU A 159 13.00 -7.99 -31.03
C GLU A 159 11.50 -7.93 -31.31
N PHE A 160 11.02 -6.79 -31.82
CA PHE A 160 9.61 -6.63 -32.18
C PHE A 160 9.28 -7.46 -33.42
N GLY A 161 8.36 -8.41 -33.27
CA GLY A 161 7.73 -9.12 -34.39
C GLY A 161 6.35 -8.56 -34.72
N ASN A 162 5.75 -9.05 -35.79
CA ASN A 162 4.34 -8.81 -36.11
C ASN A 162 3.45 -9.81 -35.33
N ASP A 163 3.64 -9.86 -34.01
CA ASP A 163 2.89 -10.76 -33.14
C ASP A 163 1.42 -10.31 -33.05
N PRO A 164 0.47 -11.27 -33.09
CA PRO A 164 -0.93 -10.96 -32.80
C PRO A 164 -1.04 -10.39 -31.38
N PRO A 165 -2.04 -9.53 -31.10
CA PRO A 165 -2.26 -9.07 -29.74
C PRO A 165 -2.57 -10.24 -28.81
N VAL A 166 -2.31 -10.06 -27.52
CA VAL A 166 -2.75 -11.01 -26.48
C VAL A 166 -4.26 -11.21 -26.61
N LYS A 167 -4.71 -12.47 -26.52
CA LYS A 167 -6.09 -12.90 -26.75
C LYS A 167 -6.99 -12.59 -25.55
N VAL A 168 -7.19 -11.30 -25.28
CA VAL A 168 -8.06 -10.75 -24.22
C VAL A 168 -8.92 -9.63 -24.78
N ALA A 169 -9.94 -9.21 -24.04
CA ALA A 169 -10.79 -8.10 -24.44
C ALA A 169 -9.95 -6.81 -24.60
N PRO A 170 -10.07 -6.05 -25.71
CA PRO A 170 -9.30 -4.83 -25.93
C PRO A 170 -9.60 -3.74 -24.90
N LEU A 171 -8.57 -2.99 -24.50
CA LEU A 171 -8.76 -1.80 -23.67
C LEU A 171 -9.60 -0.76 -24.43
N GLN A 172 -10.77 -0.45 -23.90
CA GLN A 172 -11.59 0.67 -24.35
C GLN A 172 -11.51 1.81 -23.33
N VAL A 173 -10.90 2.91 -23.73
CA VAL A 173 -10.68 4.09 -22.88
C VAL A 173 -11.92 4.97 -22.89
N ARG A 174 -12.38 5.35 -21.70
CA ARG A 174 -13.48 6.29 -21.54
C ARG A 174 -12.96 7.70 -21.36
N ILE A 175 -13.45 8.61 -22.20
CA ILE A 175 -13.13 10.03 -22.12
C ILE A 175 -14.28 10.75 -21.42
N LYS A 176 -13.95 11.72 -20.57
CA LYS A 176 -14.94 12.55 -19.86
C LYS A 176 -15.90 13.26 -20.84
N PRO A 177 -17.18 13.39 -20.48
CA PRO A 177 -18.14 14.14 -21.30
C PRO A 177 -17.64 15.54 -21.63
N GLY A 178 -17.77 15.96 -22.90
CA GLY A 178 -17.37 17.30 -23.36
C GLY A 178 -15.86 17.50 -23.55
N ALA A 179 -15.03 16.47 -23.38
CA ALA A 179 -13.60 16.60 -23.62
C ALA A 179 -13.29 16.86 -25.10
N VAL A 180 -12.38 17.81 -25.35
CA VAL A 180 -11.90 18.15 -26.70
C VAL A 180 -10.54 17.49 -26.99
N PRO A 181 -10.25 17.15 -28.26
CA PRO A 181 -8.97 16.56 -28.63
C PRO A 181 -7.76 17.43 -28.27
N THR A 182 -6.67 16.80 -27.80
CA THR A 182 -5.41 17.50 -27.55
C THR A 182 -4.59 17.63 -28.83
N LYS A 183 -4.04 18.81 -29.10
CA LYS A 183 -3.10 19.06 -30.21
C LYS A 183 -1.72 19.46 -29.69
N ALA A 184 -0.80 18.50 -29.58
CA ALA A 184 0.62 18.79 -29.35
C ALA A 184 1.36 19.06 -30.68
N TYR A 185 2.38 19.92 -30.63
CA TYR A 185 3.31 20.10 -31.74
C TYR A 185 4.49 19.13 -31.62
N ALA A 186 5.06 18.75 -32.77
CA ALA A 186 6.31 17.97 -32.80
C ALA A 186 7.41 18.71 -32.03
N ARG A 187 8.16 17.97 -31.21
CA ARG A 187 9.30 18.54 -30.47
C ARG A 187 10.46 18.81 -31.43
N ARG A 188 11.20 19.89 -31.15
CA ARG A 188 12.48 20.16 -31.82
C ARG A 188 13.53 19.21 -31.24
N ALA A 189 13.74 18.08 -31.92
CA ALA A 189 14.68 17.05 -31.51
C ALA A 189 16.06 17.24 -32.20
N PRO A 190 17.18 17.04 -31.48
CA PRO A 190 18.53 16.99 -32.07
C PRO A 190 18.64 15.93 -33.18
N PRO A 191 19.66 16.03 -34.07
CA PRO A 191 19.83 15.07 -35.18
C PRO A 191 19.85 13.59 -34.74
N LEU A 192 20.57 13.26 -33.67
CA LEU A 192 20.65 11.88 -33.15
C LEU A 192 19.29 11.36 -32.66
N ASP A 193 18.52 12.18 -31.95
CA ASP A 193 17.17 11.83 -31.49
C ASP A 193 16.21 11.65 -32.66
N ARG A 194 16.36 12.45 -33.72
CA ARG A 194 15.55 12.33 -34.95
C ARG A 194 15.84 11.02 -35.68
N GLU A 195 17.11 10.66 -35.82
CA GLU A 195 17.53 9.39 -36.43
C GLU A 195 17.01 8.20 -35.63
N PHE A 196 17.16 8.24 -34.30
CA PHE A 196 16.57 7.23 -33.41
C PHE A 196 15.06 7.13 -33.58
N LEU A 197 14.33 8.26 -33.58
CA LEU A 197 12.88 8.28 -33.76
C LEU A 197 12.47 7.68 -35.11
N GLU A 198 13.18 8.02 -36.20
CA GLU A 198 12.90 7.48 -37.53
C GLU A 198 13.07 5.96 -37.55
N ARG A 199 14.19 5.45 -37.04
CA ARG A 199 14.45 4.01 -36.97
C ARG A 199 13.48 3.29 -36.05
N HIS A 200 13.21 3.84 -34.87
CA HIS A 200 12.32 3.21 -33.88
C HIS A 200 10.86 3.17 -34.37
N VAL A 201 10.34 4.29 -34.89
CA VAL A 201 9.00 4.33 -35.48
C VAL A 201 8.91 3.46 -36.72
N GLY A 202 9.98 3.38 -37.53
CA GLY A 202 10.10 2.44 -38.64
C GLY A 202 9.91 0.98 -38.19
N LYS A 203 10.58 0.58 -37.10
CA LYS A 203 10.37 -0.75 -36.49
C LYS A 203 8.92 -0.94 -36.04
N LEU A 204 8.32 0.02 -35.34
CA LEU A 204 6.92 -0.07 -34.89
C LEU A 204 5.93 -0.22 -36.05
N LEU A 205 6.17 0.48 -37.17
CA LEU A 205 5.36 0.37 -38.39
C LEU A 205 5.50 -1.01 -39.04
N ALA A 206 6.74 -1.49 -39.20
CA ALA A 206 7.03 -2.79 -39.78
C ALA A 206 6.41 -3.94 -38.96
N SER A 207 6.38 -3.79 -37.63
CA SER A 207 5.77 -4.74 -36.71
C SER A 207 4.24 -4.58 -36.55
N GLY A 208 3.59 -3.65 -37.26
CA GLY A 208 2.13 -3.44 -37.17
C GLY A 208 1.62 -2.87 -35.83
N LEU A 209 2.53 -2.36 -34.98
CA LEU A 209 2.21 -1.81 -33.66
C LEU A 209 1.67 -0.38 -33.72
N VAL A 210 1.96 0.33 -34.82
CA VAL A 210 1.44 1.66 -35.12
C VAL A 210 1.11 1.75 -36.61
N TYR A 211 0.22 2.68 -36.98
CA TYR A 211 -0.04 3.05 -38.37
C TYR A 211 0.03 4.56 -38.56
N ARG A 212 0.35 5.01 -39.77
CA ARG A 212 0.39 6.44 -40.10
C ARG A 212 -1.03 7.00 -40.17
N ASN A 213 -1.32 8.02 -39.38
CA ASN A 213 -2.65 8.63 -39.28
C ASN A 213 -2.59 10.16 -39.42
N PRO A 214 -2.50 10.69 -40.65
CA PRO A 214 -2.39 12.14 -40.87
C PRO A 214 -3.69 12.91 -40.58
N ARG A 215 -4.82 12.21 -40.40
CA ARG A 215 -6.14 12.84 -40.17
C ARG A 215 -6.50 12.96 -38.69
N SER A 216 -5.69 12.37 -37.81
CA SER A 216 -5.96 12.33 -36.38
C SER A 216 -6.18 13.73 -35.80
N ARG A 217 -7.19 13.86 -34.94
CA ARG A 217 -7.49 15.08 -34.20
C ARG A 217 -6.77 15.14 -32.85
N TRP A 218 -6.20 14.02 -32.42
CA TRP A 218 -5.42 13.87 -31.20
C TRP A 218 -3.93 13.80 -31.54
N ALA A 219 -3.11 14.44 -30.72
CA ALA A 219 -1.67 14.42 -30.89
C ALA A 219 -0.97 14.63 -29.54
N SER A 220 -0.08 13.69 -29.20
CA SER A 220 0.90 13.83 -28.13
C SER A 220 2.31 13.86 -28.69
N ALA A 221 3.19 14.68 -28.11
CA ALA A 221 4.58 14.77 -28.53
C ALA A 221 5.43 13.78 -27.70
N PRO A 222 6.06 12.77 -28.33
CA PRO A 222 6.89 11.82 -27.59
C PRO A 222 8.11 12.52 -26.98
N ARG A 223 8.66 11.91 -25.94
CA ARG A 223 9.88 12.32 -25.28
C ARG A 223 10.91 11.19 -25.38
N ILE A 224 12.14 11.56 -25.71
CA ILE A 224 13.27 10.64 -25.66
C ILE A 224 13.87 10.70 -24.25
N VAL A 225 14.02 9.53 -23.66
CA VAL A 225 14.51 9.34 -22.29
C VAL A 225 15.72 8.44 -22.35
N ARG A 226 16.82 8.88 -21.74
CA ARG A 226 18.04 8.10 -21.62
C ARG A 226 17.78 6.83 -20.79
N LYS A 227 18.38 5.70 -21.16
CA LYS A 227 18.37 4.49 -20.34
C LYS A 227 19.71 4.27 -19.64
N LYS A 228 19.71 3.46 -18.58
CA LYS A 228 20.91 3.11 -17.81
C LYS A 228 21.96 2.36 -18.66
N GLU A 229 21.53 1.59 -19.66
CA GLU A 229 22.47 0.92 -20.57
C GLU A 229 23.39 1.91 -21.31
N GLN A 230 22.95 3.17 -21.46
CA GLN A 230 23.74 4.24 -22.07
C GLN A 230 24.83 4.81 -21.17
N ASP A 231 24.94 4.35 -19.92
CA ASP A 231 26.08 4.67 -19.04
C ASP A 231 27.30 3.79 -19.36
N THR A 232 27.07 2.55 -19.80
CA THR A 232 28.12 1.60 -20.17
C THR A 232 28.35 1.51 -21.68
N ASP A 233 27.28 1.65 -22.47
CA ASP A 233 27.31 1.64 -23.92
C ASP A 233 26.64 2.90 -24.46
N PRO A 234 27.41 3.96 -24.76
CA PRO A 234 26.86 5.22 -25.30
C PRO A 234 26.06 5.05 -26.60
N THR A 235 26.24 3.93 -27.32
CA THR A 235 25.53 3.62 -28.56
C THR A 235 24.16 2.96 -28.34
N ALA A 236 23.86 2.55 -27.10
CA ALA A 236 22.60 1.92 -26.77
C ALA A 236 21.41 2.85 -27.03
N ASP A 237 20.34 2.27 -27.56
CA ASP A 237 19.14 3.02 -27.90
C ASP A 237 18.45 3.65 -26.68
N PRO A 238 18.08 4.93 -26.73
CA PRO A 238 17.24 5.53 -25.71
C PRO A 238 15.82 4.94 -25.73
N ARG A 239 14.96 5.42 -24.83
CA ARG A 239 13.54 5.05 -24.76
C ARG A 239 12.68 6.17 -25.34
N MET A 240 11.80 5.85 -26.27
CA MET A 240 10.70 6.73 -26.65
C MET A 240 9.53 6.55 -25.66
N THR A 241 9.01 7.66 -25.12
CA THR A 241 7.79 7.68 -24.28
C THR A 241 6.76 8.64 -24.85
N ILE A 242 5.49 8.23 -24.91
CA ILE A 242 4.41 9.11 -25.39
C ILE A 242 3.95 9.98 -24.21
N ASP A 243 3.88 11.30 -24.39
CA ASP A 243 3.42 12.22 -23.36
C ASP A 243 1.88 12.20 -23.27
N THR A 244 1.35 11.28 -22.47
CA THR A 244 -0.09 11.01 -22.31
C THR A 244 -0.79 11.91 -21.30
N ARG A 245 -0.09 12.84 -20.62
CA ARG A 245 -0.66 13.65 -19.53
C ARG A 245 -1.97 14.36 -19.92
N SER A 246 -1.96 15.00 -21.08
CA SER A 246 -3.12 15.72 -21.61
C SER A 246 -4.32 14.84 -21.95
N VAL A 247 -4.07 13.58 -22.30
CA VAL A 247 -5.09 12.55 -22.54
C VAL A 247 -5.59 12.03 -21.20
N ASN A 248 -4.69 11.70 -20.27
CA ASN A 248 -5.00 11.21 -18.93
C ASN A 248 -5.87 12.20 -18.12
N ASP A 249 -5.68 13.51 -18.29
CA ASP A 249 -6.51 14.54 -17.66
C ASP A 249 -7.97 14.47 -18.14
N LYS A 250 -8.18 14.02 -19.38
CA LYS A 250 -9.47 13.87 -20.05
C LYS A 250 -10.05 12.46 -19.90
N THR A 251 -9.25 11.47 -19.50
CA THR A 251 -9.70 10.10 -19.26
C THR A 251 -10.49 10.01 -17.95
N ASP A 252 -11.66 9.38 -18.04
CA ASP A 252 -12.41 8.91 -16.88
C ASP A 252 -11.77 7.61 -16.38
N ALA A 253 -11.30 7.61 -15.14
CA ALA A 253 -10.35 6.61 -14.67
C ALA A 253 -11.02 5.26 -14.41
N MET A 254 -10.42 4.18 -14.92
CA MET A 254 -10.81 2.83 -14.54
C MET A 254 -10.40 2.52 -13.09
N PRO A 255 -11.34 2.13 -12.20
CA PRO A 255 -10.97 1.59 -10.91
C PRO A 255 -10.52 0.12 -11.06
N TRP A 256 -9.43 -0.25 -10.38
CA TRP A 256 -9.02 -1.64 -10.24
C TRP A 256 -8.27 -1.85 -8.92
N PRO A 257 -8.53 -2.95 -8.18
CA PRO A 257 -7.77 -3.27 -6.98
C PRO A 257 -6.33 -3.65 -7.35
N MET A 258 -5.37 -2.82 -6.95
CA MET A 258 -3.96 -3.19 -7.05
C MET A 258 -3.60 -4.13 -5.90
N PRO A 259 -2.84 -5.20 -6.15
CA PRO A 259 -2.35 -6.05 -5.09
C PRO A 259 -1.53 -5.25 -4.08
N ILE A 260 -1.58 -5.66 -2.80
CA ILE A 260 -0.81 -5.05 -1.73
C ILE A 260 0.44 -5.90 -1.53
N LEU A 261 1.60 -5.34 -1.88
CA LEU A 261 2.87 -6.09 -1.89
C LEU A 261 3.23 -6.65 -0.51
N GLU A 262 2.87 -5.95 0.58
CA GLU A 262 3.08 -6.40 1.94
C GLU A 262 2.30 -7.68 2.28
N ILE A 263 1.11 -7.87 1.69
CA ILE A 263 0.30 -9.07 1.89
C ILE A 263 0.89 -10.23 1.09
N ILE A 264 1.23 -10.00 -0.18
CA ILE A 264 1.83 -11.02 -1.06
C ILE A 264 3.10 -11.63 -0.45
N ILE A 265 3.92 -10.80 0.20
CA ILE A 265 5.15 -11.28 0.85
C ILE A 265 4.86 -12.29 1.98
N GLY A 266 3.71 -12.14 2.63
CA GLY A 266 3.24 -13.08 3.63
C GLY A 266 2.91 -14.46 3.04
N GLU A 267 2.42 -14.50 1.81
CA GLU A 267 2.00 -15.73 1.11
C GLU A 267 3.20 -16.58 0.64
N LEU A 268 4.39 -15.99 0.57
CA LEU A 268 5.65 -16.67 0.24
C LEU A 268 6.20 -17.56 1.39
N GLU A 269 5.41 -17.78 2.45
CA GLU A 269 5.81 -18.63 3.57
C GLU A 269 6.18 -20.05 3.12
N GLY A 270 7.41 -20.47 3.44
CA GLY A 270 7.90 -21.82 3.15
C GLY A 270 8.40 -22.02 1.72
N ALA A 271 8.33 -20.99 0.86
CA ALA A 271 8.96 -21.01 -0.45
C ALA A 271 10.49 -21.10 -0.32
N THR A 272 11.13 -21.91 -1.16
CA THR A 272 12.60 -22.10 -1.14
C THR A 272 13.25 -21.82 -2.49
N VAL A 273 12.48 -21.94 -3.57
CA VAL A 273 12.93 -21.77 -4.95
C VAL A 273 11.92 -20.95 -5.74
N PHE A 274 12.43 -20.20 -6.72
CA PHE A 274 11.66 -19.17 -7.43
C PHE A 274 12.01 -19.13 -8.92
N PHE A 275 11.07 -18.62 -9.72
CA PHE A 275 11.33 -18.10 -11.07
C PHE A 275 10.76 -16.69 -11.20
N SER A 276 11.27 -15.91 -12.15
CA SER A 276 10.70 -14.61 -12.53
C SER A 276 10.62 -14.50 -14.04
N LEU A 277 9.46 -14.06 -14.54
CA LEU A 277 9.20 -13.87 -15.96
C LEU A 277 8.78 -12.41 -16.20
N ASP A 278 9.37 -11.78 -17.23
CA ASP A 278 9.11 -10.38 -17.62
C ASP A 278 8.43 -10.38 -18.98
N TRP A 279 7.31 -9.67 -19.14
CA TRP A 279 6.64 -9.57 -20.44
C TRP A 279 7.51 -8.83 -21.45
N PHE A 280 7.54 -9.32 -22.69
CA PHE A 280 8.25 -8.66 -23.76
C PHE A 280 7.65 -7.28 -24.07
N ARG A 281 8.37 -6.21 -23.72
CA ARG A 281 7.95 -4.81 -23.98
C ARG A 281 6.61 -4.44 -23.34
N GLY A 282 6.22 -5.12 -22.25
CA GLY A 282 5.07 -4.80 -21.40
C GLY A 282 3.76 -4.64 -22.21
N TYR A 283 3.11 -3.49 -22.05
CA TYR A 283 1.75 -3.23 -22.57
C TYR A 283 1.62 -3.20 -24.10
N TRP A 284 2.73 -3.13 -24.84
CA TRP A 284 2.72 -3.14 -26.31
C TRP A 284 2.20 -4.45 -26.93
N GLN A 285 1.96 -5.47 -26.11
CA GLN A 285 1.33 -6.72 -26.54
C GLN A 285 -0.19 -6.68 -26.40
N LEU A 286 -0.70 -5.80 -25.54
CA LEU A 286 -2.11 -5.77 -25.17
C LEU A 286 -2.95 -5.06 -26.23
N PRO A 287 -4.14 -5.59 -26.57
CA PRO A 287 -5.00 -5.01 -27.60
C PRO A 287 -5.61 -3.68 -27.14
N LEU A 288 -5.60 -2.69 -28.04
CA LEU A 288 -6.27 -1.39 -27.84
C LEU A 288 -7.49 -1.29 -28.76
N HIS A 289 -8.65 -0.97 -28.19
CA HIS A 289 -9.91 -0.91 -28.92
C HIS A 289 -9.84 0.14 -30.03
N PRO A 290 -10.29 -0.14 -31.28
CA PRO A 290 -10.21 0.80 -32.41
C PRO A 290 -10.69 2.23 -32.08
N ASP A 291 -11.83 2.35 -31.40
CA ASP A 291 -12.38 3.64 -30.97
C ASP A 291 -11.50 4.44 -30.00
N SER A 292 -10.55 3.78 -29.33
CA SER A 292 -9.64 4.38 -28.36
C SER A 292 -8.24 4.64 -28.92
N GLN A 293 -7.91 4.08 -30.09
CA GLN A 293 -6.57 4.18 -30.68
C GLN A 293 -6.20 5.63 -30.97
N GLU A 294 -7.12 6.41 -31.56
CA GLU A 294 -6.85 7.78 -31.96
C GLU A 294 -6.37 8.66 -30.80
N PHE A 295 -6.90 8.46 -29.58
CA PHE A 295 -6.55 9.23 -28.38
C PHE A 295 -5.05 9.24 -28.08
N PHE A 296 -4.35 8.18 -28.46
CA PHE A 296 -2.93 7.99 -28.17
C PHE A 296 -2.03 8.26 -29.38
N THR A 297 -2.57 8.88 -30.42
CA THR A 297 -1.79 9.31 -31.58
C THR A 297 -0.64 10.20 -31.12
N PHE A 298 0.57 9.91 -31.60
CA PHE A 298 1.76 10.71 -31.34
C PHE A 298 2.30 11.35 -32.62
N ILE A 299 2.94 12.51 -32.46
CA ILE A 299 3.48 13.31 -33.57
C ILE A 299 5.01 13.36 -33.52
N THR A 300 5.66 13.07 -34.65
CA THR A 300 7.10 13.26 -34.86
C THR A 300 7.35 14.28 -35.95
N HIS A 301 8.62 14.56 -36.28
CA HIS A 301 8.98 15.42 -37.41
C HIS A 301 8.65 14.82 -38.78
N ARG A 302 8.29 13.53 -38.87
CA ARG A 302 7.91 12.85 -40.12
C ARG A 302 6.41 12.67 -40.30
N GLY A 303 5.62 12.75 -39.22
CA GLY A 303 4.18 12.61 -39.30
C GLY A 303 3.52 12.20 -37.99
N MET A 304 2.25 11.82 -38.10
CA MET A 304 1.41 11.36 -36.99
C MET A 304 1.20 9.85 -37.09
N TYR A 305 1.30 9.19 -35.96
CA TYR A 305 1.23 7.73 -35.85
C TYR A 305 0.31 7.33 -34.71
N THR A 306 -0.59 6.40 -34.99
CA THR A 306 -1.58 5.92 -34.02
C THR A 306 -1.24 4.49 -33.60
N PRO A 307 -1.15 4.19 -32.29
CA PRO A 307 -0.85 2.84 -31.83
C PRO A 307 -2.06 1.90 -31.94
N THR A 308 -1.79 0.63 -32.23
CA THR A 308 -2.78 -0.46 -32.27
C THR A 308 -2.79 -1.28 -30.97
N ARG A 309 -1.94 -0.91 -30.02
CA ARG A 309 -1.67 -1.59 -28.75
C ARG A 309 -1.68 -0.59 -27.61
N VAL A 310 -1.85 -1.08 -26.39
CA VAL A 310 -1.94 -0.21 -25.21
C VAL A 310 -0.60 0.50 -24.97
N PRO A 311 -0.55 1.85 -25.03
CA PRO A 311 0.68 2.57 -24.78
C PRO A 311 1.00 2.62 -23.28
N MET A 312 2.29 2.61 -22.98
CA MET A 312 2.78 2.90 -21.63
C MET A 312 2.48 4.35 -21.23
N GLY A 313 2.11 4.55 -19.96
CA GLY A 313 1.83 5.86 -19.38
C GLY A 313 0.39 6.35 -19.55
N ALA A 314 -0.47 5.63 -20.28
CA ALA A 314 -1.90 5.94 -20.29
C ALA A 314 -2.55 5.54 -18.96
N LYS A 315 -3.54 6.35 -18.54
CA LYS A 315 -4.12 6.31 -17.19
C LYS A 315 -4.69 4.94 -16.82
N ASP A 316 -5.43 4.33 -17.74
CA ASP A 316 -6.12 3.05 -17.50
C ASP A 316 -5.22 1.84 -17.79
N SER A 317 -4.03 2.02 -18.38
CA SER A 317 -3.18 0.90 -18.78
C SER A 317 -2.77 0.00 -17.62
N VAL A 318 -2.53 0.58 -16.44
CA VAL A 318 -2.10 -0.16 -15.24
C VAL A 318 -3.23 -1.05 -14.73
N ALA A 319 -4.41 -0.46 -14.51
CA ALA A 319 -5.62 -1.15 -14.07
C ALA A 319 -5.99 -2.28 -15.05
N TYR A 320 -6.01 -1.96 -16.34
CA TYR A 320 -6.31 -2.93 -17.38
C TYR A 320 -5.26 -4.05 -17.48
N CYS A 321 -3.97 -3.74 -17.37
CA CYS A 321 -2.93 -4.77 -17.37
C CYS A 321 -3.10 -5.75 -16.20
N GLN A 322 -3.42 -5.25 -15.00
CA GLN A 322 -3.65 -6.11 -13.85
C GLN A 322 -4.92 -6.96 -14.02
N ALA A 323 -5.97 -6.44 -14.65
CA ALA A 323 -7.15 -7.23 -15.01
C ALA A 323 -6.83 -8.34 -16.02
N VAL A 324 -5.97 -8.07 -17.00
CA VAL A 324 -5.51 -9.07 -17.97
C VAL A 324 -4.68 -10.16 -17.29
N VAL A 325 -3.82 -9.79 -16.34
CA VAL A 325 -3.08 -10.75 -15.52
C VAL A 325 -4.03 -11.72 -14.82
N GLU A 326 -5.07 -11.19 -14.17
CA GLU A 326 -6.09 -12.01 -13.51
C GLU A 326 -6.83 -12.92 -14.50
N GLU A 327 -7.16 -12.42 -15.69
CA GLU A 327 -7.82 -13.21 -16.75
C GLU A 327 -6.96 -14.39 -17.24
N ILE A 328 -5.64 -14.20 -17.33
CA ILE A 328 -4.71 -15.23 -17.84
C ILE A 328 -4.37 -16.26 -16.75
N PHE A 329 -4.17 -15.78 -15.53
CA PHE A 329 -3.46 -16.50 -14.46
C PHE A 329 -4.28 -16.68 -13.17
N GLY A 330 -5.52 -16.20 -13.09
CA GLY A 330 -6.26 -16.03 -11.83
C GLY A 330 -6.30 -17.25 -10.90
N ASP A 331 -6.38 -18.47 -11.43
CA ASP A 331 -6.37 -19.70 -10.61
C ASP A 331 -5.00 -20.03 -9.99
N LEU A 332 -3.92 -19.54 -10.59
CA LEU A 332 -2.55 -19.72 -10.12
C LEU A 332 -2.09 -18.58 -9.19
N ILE A 333 -2.73 -17.40 -9.27
CA ILE A 333 -2.40 -16.25 -8.40
C ILE A 333 -2.71 -16.61 -6.93
N GLY A 334 -1.70 -16.49 -6.07
CA GLY A 334 -1.77 -16.93 -4.66
C GLY A 334 -1.60 -18.45 -4.47
N ASN A 335 -1.54 -19.22 -5.57
CA ASN A 335 -1.33 -20.67 -5.59
C ASN A 335 -0.01 -21.04 -6.30
N GLY A 336 1.06 -20.31 -5.96
CA GLY A 336 2.41 -20.52 -6.50
C GLY A 336 2.91 -19.42 -7.43
N ILE A 337 2.04 -18.53 -7.92
CA ILE A 337 2.50 -17.30 -8.60
C ILE A 337 1.92 -16.04 -7.99
N TYR A 338 2.67 -14.95 -8.18
CA TYR A 338 2.30 -13.60 -7.82
C TYR A 338 2.66 -12.68 -8.97
N CYS A 339 1.69 -11.86 -9.37
CA CYS A 339 1.86 -10.99 -10.52
C CYS A 339 1.68 -9.54 -10.11
N TRP A 340 2.68 -8.73 -10.45
CA TRP A 340 2.63 -7.29 -10.31
C TRP A 340 2.75 -6.69 -11.70
N LEU A 341 1.62 -6.33 -12.30
CA LEU A 341 1.56 -5.88 -13.69
C LEU A 341 2.23 -6.91 -14.62
N ASP A 342 3.26 -6.53 -15.35
CA ASP A 342 3.97 -7.35 -16.32
C ASP A 342 5.10 -8.24 -15.73
N ASP A 343 5.31 -8.19 -14.41
CA ASP A 343 6.31 -9.00 -13.69
C ASP A 343 5.65 -10.17 -12.95
N ILE A 344 6.01 -11.40 -13.34
CA ILE A 344 5.49 -12.64 -12.76
C ILE A 344 6.56 -13.26 -11.89
N LEU A 345 6.26 -13.44 -10.60
CA LEU A 345 7.05 -14.24 -9.67
C LEU A 345 6.35 -15.59 -9.51
N GLY A 346 7.10 -16.67 -9.64
CA GLY A 346 6.65 -18.00 -9.22
C GLY A 346 7.50 -18.54 -8.09
N ASP A 347 6.89 -19.27 -7.18
CA ASP A 347 7.52 -19.85 -6.00
C ASP A 347 7.12 -21.31 -5.81
N ALA A 348 7.98 -22.07 -5.13
CA ALA A 348 7.67 -23.41 -4.67
C ALA A 348 8.54 -23.82 -3.47
N LYS A 349 8.14 -24.88 -2.78
CA LYS A 349 8.90 -25.51 -1.69
C LYS A 349 10.08 -26.34 -2.18
N ASP A 350 10.04 -26.79 -3.42
CA ASP A 350 11.05 -27.64 -4.04
C ASP A 350 11.12 -27.40 -5.55
N ALA A 351 12.24 -27.81 -6.15
CA ALA A 351 12.54 -27.56 -7.56
C ALA A 351 11.61 -28.33 -8.52
N GLU A 352 11.08 -29.48 -8.14
CA GLU A 352 10.21 -30.28 -9.00
C GLU A 352 8.83 -29.63 -9.14
N SER A 353 8.24 -29.23 -8.00
CA SER A 353 7.01 -28.44 -7.96
C SER A 353 7.16 -27.14 -8.74
N LEU A 354 8.33 -26.47 -8.65
CA LEU A 354 8.59 -25.25 -9.42
C LEU A 354 8.58 -25.51 -10.94
N MET A 355 9.13 -26.63 -11.41
CA MET A 355 9.12 -26.96 -12.84
C MET A 355 7.70 -27.25 -13.34
N VAL A 356 6.86 -27.91 -12.53
CA VAL A 356 5.44 -28.12 -12.87
C VAL A 356 4.72 -26.78 -13.02
N LEU A 357 4.92 -25.87 -12.07
CA LEU A 357 4.31 -24.55 -12.10
C LEU A 357 4.79 -23.72 -13.30
N LEU A 358 6.10 -23.73 -13.58
CA LEU A 358 6.67 -23.03 -14.73
C LEU A 358 6.04 -23.52 -16.05
N ASP A 359 5.85 -24.83 -16.18
CA ASP A 359 5.23 -25.45 -17.35
C ASP A 359 3.79 -24.94 -17.55
N GLN A 360 2.99 -24.89 -16.48
CA GLN A 360 1.62 -24.37 -16.48
C GLN A 360 1.57 -22.88 -16.86
N VAL A 361 2.46 -22.07 -16.29
CA VAL A 361 2.51 -20.62 -16.58
C VAL A 361 2.86 -20.37 -18.05
N LEU A 362 3.85 -21.08 -18.58
CA LEU A 362 4.23 -20.93 -19.99
C LEU A 362 3.16 -21.46 -20.94
N GLU A 363 2.42 -22.51 -20.56
CA GLU A 363 1.24 -22.98 -21.32
C GLU A 363 0.17 -21.88 -21.40
N ARG A 364 -0.11 -21.17 -20.30
CA ARG A 364 -1.04 -20.02 -20.32
C ARG A 364 -0.51 -18.90 -21.21
N CYS A 365 0.79 -18.59 -21.16
CA CYS A 365 1.40 -17.61 -22.05
C CYS A 365 1.16 -17.97 -23.53
N GLU A 366 1.42 -19.23 -23.91
CA GLU A 366 1.19 -19.72 -25.27
C GLU A 366 -0.29 -19.65 -25.67
N LYS A 367 -1.19 -20.14 -24.82
CA LYS A 367 -2.64 -20.13 -25.05
C LYS A 367 -3.16 -18.73 -25.38
N TYR A 368 -2.77 -17.74 -24.58
CA TYR A 368 -3.19 -16.34 -24.75
C TYR A 368 -2.32 -15.57 -25.76
N GLY A 369 -1.22 -16.14 -26.25
CA GLY A 369 -0.28 -15.47 -27.15
C GLY A 369 0.58 -14.41 -26.47
N LEU A 370 0.73 -14.46 -25.15
CA LEU A 370 1.58 -13.57 -24.37
C LEU A 370 3.06 -13.94 -24.58
N LYS A 371 3.89 -12.93 -24.90
CA LYS A 371 5.31 -13.09 -25.16
C LYS A 371 6.16 -12.56 -23.99
N LEU A 372 7.22 -13.28 -23.68
CA LEU A 372 8.14 -13.05 -22.58
C LEU A 372 9.50 -12.58 -23.09
N HIS A 373 10.18 -11.77 -22.29
CA HIS A 373 11.50 -11.24 -22.61
C HIS A 373 12.58 -12.26 -22.23
N ALA A 374 13.08 -13.01 -23.22
CA ALA A 374 14.03 -14.13 -23.00
C ALA A 374 15.26 -13.73 -22.15
N LYS A 375 15.80 -12.53 -22.39
CA LYS A 375 16.97 -12.01 -21.65
C LYS A 375 16.68 -11.58 -20.22
N LYS A 376 15.43 -11.45 -19.80
CA LYS A 376 15.11 -10.96 -18.44
C LYS A 376 14.49 -12.04 -17.56
N CYS A 377 13.95 -13.09 -18.17
CA CYS A 377 13.44 -14.23 -17.43
C CYS A 377 14.56 -14.94 -16.67
N ARG A 378 14.24 -15.42 -15.46
CA ARG A 378 15.04 -16.33 -14.65
C ARG A 378 14.16 -17.53 -14.32
N PHE A 379 14.59 -18.72 -14.70
CA PHE A 379 13.75 -19.93 -14.58
C PHE A 379 13.98 -20.73 -13.30
N TYR A 380 15.04 -20.41 -12.55
CA TYR A 380 15.33 -21.01 -11.26
C TYR A 380 16.26 -20.09 -10.47
N ALA A 381 15.95 -19.88 -9.20
CA ALA A 381 16.80 -19.23 -8.22
C ALA A 381 16.36 -19.62 -6.80
N THR A 382 17.31 -19.68 -5.86
CA THR A 382 17.01 -19.77 -4.41
C THR A 382 16.80 -18.39 -3.78
N GLU A 383 17.19 -17.34 -4.50
CA GLU A 383 17.01 -15.95 -4.13
C GLU A 383 16.73 -15.10 -5.38
N ILE A 384 15.69 -14.28 -5.33
CA ILE A 384 15.20 -13.56 -6.49
C ILE A 384 14.83 -12.11 -6.18
N GLN A 385 15.04 -11.22 -7.15
CA GLN A 385 14.61 -9.84 -7.07
C GLN A 385 13.21 -9.69 -7.68
N TRP A 386 12.26 -9.16 -6.92
CA TRP A 386 10.91 -8.88 -7.39
C TRP A 386 10.35 -7.62 -6.71
N CYS A 387 9.68 -6.75 -7.46
CA CYS A 387 9.12 -5.48 -6.96
C CYS A 387 10.08 -4.59 -6.13
N GLY A 388 11.39 -4.68 -6.40
CA GLY A 388 12.44 -3.94 -5.67
C GLY A 388 12.83 -4.52 -4.31
N LYS A 389 12.40 -5.74 -4.02
CA LYS A 389 12.79 -6.53 -2.85
C LYS A 389 13.55 -7.78 -3.32
N MET A 390 14.46 -8.27 -2.48
CA MET A 390 15.13 -9.56 -2.62
C MET A 390 14.40 -10.56 -1.72
N ILE A 391 13.97 -11.66 -2.30
CA ILE A 391 13.16 -12.70 -1.67
C ILE A 391 13.99 -13.98 -1.64
N SER A 392 14.03 -14.66 -0.50
CA SER A 392 14.63 -15.99 -0.35
C SER A 392 13.88 -16.78 0.72
N ALA A 393 14.24 -18.05 0.92
CA ALA A 393 13.65 -18.89 1.97
C ALA A 393 13.71 -18.28 3.38
N ASN A 394 14.69 -17.40 3.63
CA ASN A 394 14.92 -16.80 4.94
C ASN A 394 14.07 -15.54 5.17
N GLY A 395 13.41 -15.01 4.15
CA GLY A 395 12.66 -13.77 4.24
C GLY A 395 12.91 -12.80 3.09
N VAL A 396 12.59 -11.54 3.36
CA VAL A 396 12.60 -10.45 2.39
C VAL A 396 13.47 -9.30 2.87
N ARG A 397 14.31 -8.79 1.98
CA ARG A 397 15.11 -7.58 2.19
C ARG A 397 14.98 -6.63 1.02
N HIS A 398 15.39 -5.37 1.19
CA HIS A 398 15.42 -4.43 0.07
C HIS A 398 16.61 -4.71 -0.87
N CYS A 399 16.43 -4.40 -2.16
CA CYS A 399 17.49 -4.55 -3.16
C CYS A 399 18.72 -3.69 -2.80
N PRO A 400 19.94 -4.28 -2.70
CA PRO A 400 21.16 -3.57 -2.35
C PRO A 400 21.45 -2.36 -3.25
N ASP A 401 21.23 -2.48 -4.56
CA ASP A 401 21.43 -1.37 -5.52
C ASP A 401 20.55 -0.16 -5.20
N ARG A 402 19.32 -0.40 -4.73
CA ARG A 402 18.39 0.68 -4.36
C ARG A 402 18.80 1.33 -3.05
N ILE A 403 19.27 0.54 -2.08
CA ILE A 403 19.82 1.04 -0.82
C ILE A 403 21.03 1.92 -1.11
N GLN A 404 21.99 1.40 -1.88
CA GLN A 404 23.21 2.11 -2.25
C GLN A 404 22.90 3.41 -3.00
N GLY A 405 21.95 3.38 -3.94
CA GLY A 405 21.52 4.58 -4.64
C GLY A 405 20.91 5.67 -3.75
N LEU A 406 20.34 5.33 -2.60
CA LEU A 406 19.87 6.30 -1.60
C LEU A 406 20.98 6.83 -0.70
N VAL A 407 21.91 5.94 -0.31
CA VAL A 407 23.10 6.29 0.48
C VAL A 407 23.99 7.26 -0.30
N ASP A 408 24.18 7.00 -1.60
CA ASP A 408 25.03 7.79 -2.48
C ASP A 408 24.36 9.09 -2.98
N MET A 409 23.10 9.35 -2.61
CA MET A 409 22.47 10.62 -2.99
C MET A 409 23.30 11.80 -2.47
N PRO A 410 23.48 12.87 -3.27
CA PRO A 410 24.16 14.05 -2.77
C PRO A 410 23.40 14.68 -1.60
N MET A 411 24.10 15.42 -0.75
CA MET A 411 23.47 16.23 0.30
C MET A 411 22.35 17.10 -0.30
N PRO A 412 21.13 17.06 0.26
CA PRO A 412 20.01 17.81 -0.29
C PRO A 412 20.29 19.30 -0.14
N ARG A 413 20.01 20.08 -1.19
CA ARG A 413 20.19 21.54 -1.15
C ARG A 413 18.85 22.27 -1.04
N THR A 414 17.82 21.68 -1.64
CA THR A 414 16.47 22.25 -1.69
C THR A 414 15.47 21.39 -0.92
N ALA A 415 14.36 22.00 -0.52
CA ALA A 415 13.27 21.28 0.14
C ALA A 415 12.68 20.17 -0.74
N ALA A 416 12.72 20.32 -2.07
CA ALA A 416 12.31 19.26 -3.00
C ALA A 416 13.27 18.06 -2.99
N ASP A 417 14.57 18.28 -2.79
CA ASP A 417 15.57 17.20 -2.69
C ASP A 417 15.35 16.41 -1.40
N LEU A 418 15.18 17.12 -0.27
CA LEU A 418 14.87 16.50 1.01
C LEU A 418 13.55 15.74 0.99
N GLN A 419 12.50 16.33 0.41
CA GLN A 419 11.22 15.66 0.21
C GLN A 419 11.37 14.37 -0.62
N GLN A 420 12.15 14.42 -1.69
CA GLN A 420 12.40 13.25 -2.53
C GLN A 420 13.12 12.14 -1.77
N PHE A 421 14.16 12.50 -0.99
CA PHE A 421 14.87 11.55 -0.14
C PHE A 421 13.93 10.91 0.88
N LEU A 422 13.21 11.72 1.67
CA LEU A 422 12.28 11.22 2.70
C LEU A 422 11.17 10.35 2.13
N CYS A 423 10.59 10.71 0.98
CA CYS A 423 9.60 9.87 0.28
C CYS A 423 10.18 8.50 -0.09
N ALA A 424 11.44 8.45 -0.55
CA ALA A 424 12.08 7.20 -0.94
C ALA A 424 12.40 6.32 0.27
N VAL A 425 12.94 6.89 1.35
CA VAL A 425 13.23 6.13 2.59
C VAL A 425 11.92 5.67 3.26
N ASN A 426 10.85 6.44 3.18
CA ASN A 426 9.54 6.04 3.72
C ASN A 426 9.00 4.73 3.08
N TRP A 427 9.40 4.41 1.84
CA TRP A 427 9.08 3.12 1.21
C TRP A 427 9.71 1.94 1.98
N MET A 428 10.85 2.14 2.63
CA MET A 428 11.63 1.10 3.31
C MET A 428 11.43 1.07 4.83
N ARG A 429 10.54 1.92 5.35
CA ARG A 429 10.36 2.16 6.79
C ARG A 429 10.07 0.91 7.62
N GLN A 430 9.43 -0.11 7.04
CA GLN A 430 9.05 -1.33 7.74
C GLN A 430 10.24 -2.21 8.07
N CYS A 431 11.40 -1.97 7.47
CA CYS A 431 12.67 -2.65 7.73
C CYS A 431 13.66 -1.78 8.54
N ILE A 432 13.23 -0.58 8.96
CA ILE A 432 14.06 0.38 9.67
C ILE A 432 13.51 0.54 11.10
N PRO A 433 14.21 -0.01 12.10
CA PRO A 433 13.94 0.26 13.51
C PRO A 433 13.89 1.76 13.79
N THR A 434 12.96 2.20 14.65
CA THR A 434 12.83 3.61 15.12
C THR A 434 12.80 4.67 14.00
N TYR A 435 12.33 4.32 12.79
CA TYR A 435 12.32 5.21 11.61
C TYR A 435 11.83 6.65 11.87
N ASN A 436 10.74 6.82 12.62
CA ASN A 436 10.19 8.15 12.87
C ASN A 436 11.08 9.03 13.74
N LEU A 437 11.83 8.44 14.68
CA LEU A 437 12.80 9.13 15.50
C LEU A 437 14.00 9.57 14.66
N LEU A 438 14.53 8.66 13.82
CA LEU A 438 15.65 8.96 12.92
C LEU A 438 15.31 10.08 11.92
N THR A 439 14.12 10.04 11.35
CA THR A 439 13.64 11.08 10.42
C THR A 439 13.07 12.30 11.14
N GLN A 440 13.02 12.26 12.49
CA GLN A 440 12.88 13.37 13.44
C GLN A 440 12.86 14.76 12.84
N ARG A 441 14.08 15.25 12.89
CA ARG A 441 14.54 16.55 12.52
C ARG A 441 14.31 16.86 11.04
N LEU A 442 14.56 15.90 10.16
CA LEU A 442 14.42 16.08 8.71
C LEU A 442 12.99 16.48 8.29
N TYR A 443 11.97 15.85 8.87
CA TYR A 443 10.58 16.24 8.61
C TYR A 443 10.23 17.62 9.20
N ALA A 444 10.81 18.00 10.34
CA ALA A 444 10.57 19.33 10.92
C ALA A 444 11.14 20.43 10.01
N THR A 445 12.37 20.25 9.52
CA THR A 445 13.01 21.17 8.58
C THR A 445 12.28 21.23 7.25
N LEU A 446 11.73 20.10 6.78
CA LEU A 446 10.88 20.07 5.59
C LEU A 446 9.56 20.84 5.81
N GLU A 447 8.90 20.70 6.96
CA GLU A 447 7.66 21.44 7.25
C GLU A 447 7.93 22.95 7.36
N ASN A 448 9.04 23.35 7.99
CA ASN A 448 9.48 24.76 8.02
C ASN A 448 9.65 25.30 6.58
N ALA A 449 10.30 24.55 5.70
CA ALA A 449 10.46 24.92 4.31
C ALA A 449 9.10 25.02 3.57
N MET A 450 8.15 24.13 3.87
CA MET A 450 6.81 24.18 3.30
C MET A 450 6.01 25.39 3.77
N GLN A 451 6.16 25.78 5.03
CA GLN A 451 5.55 26.99 5.60
C GLN A 451 6.12 28.25 4.94
N LEU A 452 7.45 28.34 4.81
CA LEU A 452 8.13 29.45 4.10
C LEU A 452 7.68 29.55 2.64
N ALA A 453 7.54 28.42 1.95
CA ALA A 453 7.09 28.38 0.56
C ALA A 453 5.57 28.61 0.39
N GLY A 454 4.78 28.56 1.48
CA GLY A 454 3.31 28.63 1.47
C GLY A 454 2.65 27.51 0.66
N THR A 455 3.34 26.38 0.44
CA THR A 455 2.87 25.32 -0.45
C THR A 455 3.60 23.99 -0.22
N ARG A 456 2.95 22.89 -0.61
CA ARG A 456 3.54 21.54 -0.58
C ARG A 456 3.96 21.03 -1.96
N LYS A 457 3.79 21.86 -3.01
CA LYS A 457 4.09 21.45 -4.39
C LYS A 457 5.59 21.39 -4.64
N LYS A 458 6.10 20.24 -5.09
CA LYS A 458 7.52 19.99 -5.40
C LYS A 458 8.16 21.09 -6.26
N THR A 459 7.44 21.61 -7.25
CA THR A 459 7.94 22.65 -8.19
C THR A 459 8.28 23.99 -7.52
N LYS A 460 7.63 24.31 -6.40
CA LYS A 460 7.95 25.50 -5.61
C LYS A 460 8.98 25.18 -4.54
N LEU A 461 8.91 24.00 -3.94
CA LEU A 461 9.92 23.52 -2.97
C LEU A 461 11.32 23.39 -3.57
N SER A 462 11.43 23.16 -4.89
CA SER A 462 12.73 23.15 -5.58
C SER A 462 13.40 24.52 -5.65
N LYS A 463 12.69 25.59 -5.29
CA LYS A 463 13.22 26.95 -5.20
C LYS A 463 13.50 27.38 -3.76
N CYS A 464 13.11 26.57 -2.77
CA CYS A 464 13.36 26.83 -1.36
C CYS A 464 14.67 26.14 -0.98
N LEU A 465 15.68 26.92 -0.59
CA LEU A 465 16.92 26.37 -0.05
C LEU A 465 16.66 25.85 1.36
N LEU A 466 17.33 24.75 1.72
CA LEU A 466 17.21 24.18 3.07
C LEU A 466 17.86 25.07 4.13
N ALA A 467 18.92 25.81 3.76
CA ALA A 467 19.55 26.79 4.64
C ALA A 467 18.54 27.83 5.15
N ASP A 468 17.62 28.28 4.28
CA ASP A 468 16.58 29.25 4.65
C ASP A 468 15.54 28.66 5.63
N ALA A 469 15.43 27.33 5.68
CA ALA A 469 14.51 26.60 6.54
C ALA A 469 15.16 26.10 7.86
N GLY A 470 16.39 26.54 8.15
CA GLY A 470 17.10 26.20 9.38
C GLY A 470 17.92 24.91 9.32
N TRP A 471 18.26 24.43 8.11
CA TRP A 471 19.15 23.27 7.95
C TRP A 471 20.55 23.56 8.50
N GLY A 472 21.03 22.71 9.42
CA GLY A 472 22.36 22.81 10.01
C GLY A 472 23.02 21.46 10.28
N VAL A 473 24.04 21.48 11.15
CA VAL A 473 24.87 20.30 11.47
C VAL A 473 24.03 19.15 12.05
N GLU A 474 23.01 19.46 12.85
CA GLU A 474 22.10 18.46 13.41
C GLU A 474 21.26 17.77 12.33
N ASP A 475 20.83 18.50 11.30
CA ASP A 475 20.08 17.96 10.17
C ASP A 475 20.96 17.05 9.30
N GLU A 476 22.22 17.45 9.08
CA GLU A 476 23.22 16.61 8.41
C GLU A 476 23.49 15.33 9.19
N GLY A 477 23.67 15.44 10.52
CA GLY A 477 23.82 14.28 11.40
C GLY A 477 22.61 13.34 11.35
N ALA A 478 21.39 13.88 11.35
CA ALA A 478 20.17 13.08 11.20
C ALA A 478 20.08 12.39 9.83
N LEU A 479 20.50 13.07 8.75
CA LEU A 479 20.55 12.48 7.43
C LEU A 479 21.54 11.31 7.36
N GLU A 480 22.75 11.49 7.92
CA GLU A 480 23.76 10.43 7.98
C GLU A 480 23.31 9.26 8.87
N ALA A 481 22.60 9.53 9.97
CA ALA A 481 22.00 8.47 10.79
C ALA A 481 20.98 7.65 9.98
N VAL A 482 20.15 8.29 9.16
CA VAL A 482 19.22 7.59 8.25
C VAL A 482 19.98 6.76 7.21
N ARG A 483 21.07 7.28 6.63
CA ARG A 483 21.93 6.53 5.69
C ARG A 483 22.58 5.32 6.34
N ALA A 484 23.08 5.45 7.57
CA ALA A 484 23.63 4.34 8.32
C ALA A 484 22.55 3.27 8.61
N ALA A 485 21.32 3.70 8.94
CA ALA A 485 20.20 2.78 9.15
C ALA A 485 19.76 2.07 7.85
N LEU A 486 19.85 2.74 6.70
CA LEU A 486 19.61 2.12 5.38
C LEU A 486 20.60 0.98 5.09
N LEU A 487 21.86 1.12 5.48
CA LEU A 487 22.89 0.08 5.31
C LEU A 487 22.70 -1.10 6.28
N LYS A 488 22.19 -0.84 7.48
CA LYS A 488 21.91 -1.85 8.52
C LYS A 488 20.45 -2.32 8.52
N MET A 489 19.79 -2.23 7.37
CA MET A 489 18.38 -2.52 7.26
C MET A 489 18.07 -3.98 7.59
N VAL A 490 17.00 -4.18 8.34
CA VAL A 490 16.65 -5.47 8.92
C VAL A 490 15.89 -6.31 7.89
N PRO A 491 16.35 -7.53 7.58
CA PRO A 491 15.55 -8.47 6.80
C PRO A 491 14.28 -8.86 7.56
N LEU A 492 13.13 -8.88 6.87
CA LEU A 492 11.87 -9.33 7.43
C LEU A 492 11.67 -10.80 7.12
N ALA A 493 11.29 -11.60 8.11
CA ALA A 493 10.96 -13.01 7.91
C ALA A 493 9.59 -13.18 7.24
N HIS A 494 9.35 -14.37 6.69
CA HIS A 494 8.01 -14.76 6.26
C HIS A 494 7.13 -15.06 7.49
N PRO A 495 5.94 -14.45 7.59
CA PRO A 495 4.97 -14.75 8.64
C PRO A 495 4.68 -16.24 8.67
N ASN A 496 4.84 -16.89 9.82
CA ASN A 496 4.58 -18.32 9.97
C ASN A 496 3.33 -18.59 10.80
N GLN A 497 2.39 -19.37 10.26
CA GLN A 497 1.12 -19.66 10.95
C GLN A 497 1.27 -20.48 12.23
N GLN A 498 2.34 -21.26 12.35
CA GLN A 498 2.62 -22.13 13.50
C GLN A 498 3.39 -21.42 14.62
N GLU A 499 4.07 -20.32 14.30
CA GLU A 499 4.93 -19.58 15.24
C GLU A 499 4.12 -18.63 16.15
N GLU A 500 4.68 -18.32 17.31
CA GLU A 500 4.11 -17.33 18.23
C GLU A 500 4.47 -15.95 17.71
N VAL A 501 3.47 -15.08 17.57
CA VAL A 501 3.65 -13.70 17.09
C VAL A 501 3.59 -12.77 18.28
N CYS A 502 4.60 -11.92 18.41
CA CYS A 502 4.78 -11.00 19.53
C CYS A 502 4.87 -9.57 19.02
N LEU A 503 3.92 -8.75 19.47
CA LEU A 503 3.84 -7.32 19.23
C LEU A 503 4.34 -6.59 20.47
N TYR A 504 5.44 -5.88 20.33
CA TYR A 504 5.96 -4.99 21.35
C TYR A 504 5.62 -3.56 20.96
N THR A 505 5.18 -2.74 21.92
CA THR A 505 4.81 -1.35 21.69
C THR A 505 5.42 -0.47 22.76
N ASP A 506 5.87 0.71 22.35
CA ASP A 506 6.49 1.71 23.22
C ASP A 506 6.07 3.11 22.75
N ALA A 507 5.82 4.02 23.69
CA ALA A 507 5.58 5.42 23.38
C ALA A 507 6.44 6.36 24.24
N SER A 508 6.75 7.49 23.62
CA SER A 508 7.44 8.61 24.24
C SER A 508 6.52 9.83 24.21
N GLN A 509 7.00 10.98 24.70
CA GLN A 509 6.22 12.20 24.63
C GLN A 509 5.94 12.64 23.18
N ASP A 510 6.87 12.41 22.26
CA ASP A 510 6.78 12.96 20.90
C ASP A 510 6.49 11.90 19.83
N SER A 511 6.79 10.63 20.11
CA SER A 511 6.72 9.54 19.13
C SER A 511 6.27 8.22 19.73
N TRP A 512 5.89 7.29 18.89
CA TRP A 512 5.57 5.90 19.27
C TRP A 512 6.20 4.93 18.28
N GLY A 513 6.45 3.70 18.76
CA GLY A 513 7.04 2.61 18.00
C GLY A 513 6.36 1.28 18.33
N ALA A 514 6.43 0.36 17.37
CA ALA A 514 6.07 -1.02 17.57
C ALA A 514 6.93 -1.94 16.70
N VAL A 515 7.31 -3.09 17.25
CA VAL A 515 7.94 -4.18 16.51
C VAL A 515 7.02 -5.39 16.58
N LEU A 516 6.76 -5.96 15.42
CA LEU A 516 6.12 -7.25 15.29
C LEU A 516 7.18 -8.28 14.98
N THR A 517 7.25 -9.33 15.79
CA THR A 517 8.18 -10.44 15.60
C THR A 517 7.46 -11.77 15.69
N GLN A 518 8.14 -12.83 15.26
CA GLN A 518 7.75 -14.20 15.51
C GLN A 518 8.89 -15.00 16.13
N LEU A 519 8.52 -16.00 16.92
CA LEU A 519 9.43 -16.95 17.54
C LEU A 519 8.81 -18.36 17.56
N ARG A 520 9.68 -19.35 17.73
CA ARG A 520 9.20 -20.73 17.91
C ARG A 520 8.48 -20.85 19.26
N PRO A 521 7.38 -21.63 19.36
CA PRO A 521 6.65 -21.77 20.63
C PRO A 521 7.52 -22.23 21.81
N GLU A 522 8.55 -23.01 21.52
CA GLU A 522 9.52 -23.56 22.48
C GLU A 522 10.39 -22.46 23.11
N GLU A 523 10.67 -21.41 22.36
CA GLU A 523 11.55 -20.31 22.77
C GLU A 523 10.83 -19.31 23.68
N LEU A 524 9.50 -19.33 23.74
CA LEU A 524 8.71 -18.39 24.53
C LEU A 524 9.01 -18.47 26.04
N GLN A 525 9.48 -19.62 26.52
CA GLN A 525 9.84 -19.84 27.93
C GLN A 525 11.29 -19.44 28.24
N LEU A 526 12.09 -19.15 27.21
CA LEU A 526 13.48 -18.73 27.40
C LEU A 526 13.51 -17.26 27.83
N PRO A 527 14.56 -16.84 28.57
CA PRO A 527 14.83 -15.42 28.77
C PRO A 527 14.91 -14.71 27.41
N LEU A 528 14.41 -13.46 27.33
CA LEU A 528 14.42 -12.69 26.07
C LEU A 528 15.80 -12.66 25.41
N GLU A 529 16.86 -12.64 26.22
CA GLU A 529 18.24 -12.63 25.75
C GLU A 529 18.55 -13.81 24.82
N GLU A 530 17.94 -14.97 25.08
CA GLU A 530 18.12 -16.22 24.34
C GLU A 530 17.05 -16.44 23.24
N GLN A 531 15.98 -15.63 23.22
CA GLN A 531 14.91 -15.74 22.22
C GLN A 531 15.39 -15.31 20.83
N GLN A 532 15.11 -16.12 19.80
CA GLN A 532 15.48 -15.83 18.41
C GLN A 532 14.35 -15.14 17.67
N HIS A 533 14.08 -13.89 18.05
CA HIS A 533 13.08 -13.07 17.39
C HIS A 533 13.39 -12.87 15.91
N ARG A 534 12.43 -13.23 15.06
CA ARG A 534 12.44 -12.93 13.63
C ARG A 534 11.48 -11.77 13.34
N PRO A 535 11.98 -10.61 12.88
CA PRO A 535 11.15 -9.45 12.59
C PRO A 535 10.16 -9.70 11.45
N LEU A 536 8.92 -9.25 11.64
CA LEU A 536 7.89 -9.24 10.60
C LEU A 536 7.60 -7.83 10.10
N ALA A 537 7.61 -6.84 11.00
CA ALA A 537 7.46 -5.44 10.63
C ALA A 537 7.91 -4.49 11.75
N PHE A 538 8.46 -3.34 11.35
CA PHE A 538 8.63 -2.18 12.22
C PHE A 538 7.60 -1.11 11.89
N VAL A 539 6.92 -0.59 12.91
CA VAL A 539 5.95 0.49 12.77
C VAL A 539 6.31 1.59 13.75
N SER A 540 6.09 2.83 13.35
CA SER A 540 6.26 3.97 14.23
C SER A 540 5.44 5.15 13.74
N GLY A 541 5.35 6.19 14.55
CA GLY A 541 4.74 7.46 14.18
C GLY A 541 5.09 8.56 15.16
N ARG A 542 4.59 9.76 14.88
CA ARG A 542 4.72 10.92 15.76
C ARG A 542 3.37 11.40 16.24
N PHE A 543 3.38 11.99 17.42
CA PHE A 543 2.24 12.73 17.92
C PHE A 543 2.27 14.15 17.35
N VAL A 544 1.16 14.56 16.73
CA VAL A 544 1.04 15.86 16.05
C VAL A 544 -0.31 16.48 16.40
N GLY A 545 -0.34 17.81 16.57
CA GLY A 545 -1.57 18.55 16.78
C GLY A 545 -2.20 18.25 18.14
N ALA A 546 -3.36 17.60 18.18
CA ALA A 546 -4.03 17.28 19.43
C ALA A 546 -3.38 16.12 20.20
N SER A 547 -2.75 15.17 19.49
CA SER A 547 -2.20 13.96 20.12
C SER A 547 -0.90 14.18 20.88
N SER A 548 -0.16 15.27 20.61
CA SER A 548 1.03 15.62 21.39
C SER A 548 0.71 15.99 22.84
N ARG A 549 -0.52 16.45 23.11
CA ARG A 549 -1.00 16.83 24.45
C ARG A 549 -1.76 15.72 25.19
N TRP A 550 -1.82 14.52 24.62
CA TRP A 550 -2.44 13.38 25.28
C TRP A 550 -1.66 12.99 26.53
N ALA A 551 -2.36 12.44 27.52
CA ALA A 551 -1.71 11.87 28.70
C ALA A 551 -0.86 10.65 28.31
N THR A 552 0.16 10.31 29.11
CA THR A 552 1.05 9.16 28.83
C THR A 552 0.25 7.88 28.57
N ILE A 553 -0.75 7.57 29.41
CA ILE A 553 -1.62 6.40 29.22
C ILE A 553 -2.33 6.38 27.86
N GLU A 554 -2.76 7.54 27.35
CA GLU A 554 -3.41 7.65 26.05
C GLU A 554 -2.39 7.51 24.90
N LYS A 555 -1.14 7.96 25.09
CA LYS A 555 -0.06 7.82 24.10
C LYS A 555 0.37 6.35 23.97
N GLU A 556 0.56 5.66 25.10
CA GLU A 556 0.83 4.22 25.13
C GLU A 556 -0.31 3.41 24.51
N ALA A 557 -1.56 3.71 24.91
CA ALA A 557 -2.72 3.06 24.35
C ALA A 557 -2.87 3.30 22.84
N PHE A 558 -2.54 4.50 22.37
CA PHE A 558 -2.55 4.80 20.94
C PHE A 558 -1.49 3.99 20.18
N ALA A 559 -0.29 3.80 20.74
CA ALA A 559 0.74 2.98 20.11
C ALA A 559 0.24 1.55 19.85
N ILE A 560 -0.46 0.95 20.83
CA ILE A 560 -1.11 -0.36 20.69
C ILE A 560 -2.15 -0.36 19.58
N VAL A 561 -3.11 0.56 19.63
CA VAL A 561 -4.26 0.61 18.72
C VAL A 561 -3.83 0.88 17.28
N GLU A 562 -2.92 1.84 17.08
CA GLU A 562 -2.46 2.20 15.75
C GLU A 562 -1.56 1.10 15.15
N SER A 563 -0.79 0.39 15.97
CA SER A 563 0.02 -0.75 15.53
C SER A 563 -0.85 -1.94 15.14
N THR A 564 -1.84 -2.29 15.96
CA THR A 564 -2.79 -3.38 15.67
C THR A 564 -3.61 -3.11 14.42
N ARG A 565 -4.04 -1.85 14.21
CA ARG A 565 -4.73 -1.42 12.99
C ARG A 565 -3.86 -1.51 11.73
N ARG A 566 -2.59 -1.09 11.81
CA ARG A 566 -1.68 -1.12 10.63
C ARG A 566 -1.20 -2.53 10.28
N LEU A 567 -1.06 -3.37 11.29
CA LEU A 567 -0.58 -4.75 11.16
C LEU A 567 -1.73 -5.77 11.20
N GLU A 568 -2.96 -5.30 11.00
CA GLU A 568 -4.18 -6.12 11.07
C GLU A 568 -4.06 -7.38 10.20
N TYR A 569 -3.49 -7.24 9.00
CA TYR A 569 -3.26 -8.34 8.05
C TYR A 569 -2.31 -9.45 8.56
N LEU A 570 -1.49 -9.16 9.58
CA LEU A 570 -0.61 -10.15 10.24
C LEU A 570 -1.17 -10.63 11.58
N LEU A 571 -1.99 -9.81 12.24
CA LEU A 571 -2.47 -10.04 13.61
C LEU A 571 -3.82 -10.75 13.67
N LEU A 572 -4.67 -10.62 12.64
CA LEU A 572 -5.91 -11.39 12.50
C LEU A 572 -5.59 -12.82 12.06
N ARG A 573 -5.16 -13.64 13.02
CA ARG A 573 -4.76 -15.03 12.80
C ARG A 573 -5.45 -15.98 13.78
N PRO A 574 -5.66 -17.26 13.41
CA PRO A 574 -6.37 -18.22 14.26
C PRO A 574 -5.78 -18.38 15.67
N LYS A 575 -4.44 -18.40 15.79
CA LYS A 575 -3.73 -18.50 17.07
C LYS A 575 -3.77 -17.20 17.90
N GLY A 576 -4.05 -16.06 17.26
CA GLY A 576 -3.85 -14.76 17.86
C GLY A 576 -2.37 -14.35 17.98
N PHE A 577 -2.10 -13.40 18.87
CA PHE A 577 -0.75 -12.88 19.14
C PHE A 577 -0.58 -12.50 20.62
N ARG A 578 0.67 -12.20 21.00
CA ARG A 578 1.05 -11.70 22.31
C ARG A 578 1.39 -10.22 22.21
N LEU A 579 0.82 -9.42 23.09
CA LEU A 579 1.00 -7.97 23.14
C LEU A 579 1.80 -7.61 24.39
N TYR A 580 2.94 -6.96 24.20
CA TYR A 580 3.83 -6.54 25.27
C TYR A 580 3.81 -5.01 25.39
N THR A 581 3.55 -4.53 26.61
CA THR A 581 3.55 -3.10 26.96
C THR A 581 4.20 -2.90 28.33
N ASP A 582 4.86 -1.77 28.51
CA ASP A 582 5.42 -1.34 29.80
C ASP A 582 4.39 -0.67 30.73
N HIS A 583 3.17 -0.42 30.22
CA HIS A 583 2.15 0.30 30.97
C HIS A 583 1.15 -0.64 31.64
N ARG A 584 1.39 -0.98 32.92
CA ARG A 584 0.58 -1.95 33.69
C ARG A 584 -0.94 -1.71 33.66
N ASN A 585 -1.41 -0.45 33.68
CA ASN A 585 -2.86 -0.18 33.63
C ASN A 585 -3.51 -0.62 32.32
N LEU A 586 -2.78 -0.57 31.20
CA LEU A 586 -3.32 -0.97 29.89
C LEU A 586 -3.54 -2.48 29.81
N VAL A 587 -2.76 -3.26 30.55
CA VAL A 587 -2.99 -4.70 30.71
C VAL A 587 -4.39 -4.98 31.25
N TYR A 588 -4.87 -4.18 32.20
CA TYR A 588 -6.24 -4.34 32.73
C TYR A 588 -7.31 -3.77 31.79
N ILE A 589 -7.07 -2.58 31.21
CA ILE A 589 -8.04 -1.87 30.35
C ILE A 589 -8.29 -2.60 29.03
N PHE A 590 -7.24 -3.19 28.46
CA PHE A 590 -7.27 -3.94 27.21
C PHE A 590 -7.22 -5.46 27.47
N ASN A 591 -7.54 -5.93 28.68
CA ASN A 591 -7.70 -7.36 28.90
C ASN A 591 -9.00 -7.85 28.23
N PRO A 592 -8.96 -8.70 27.19
CA PRO A 592 -10.18 -9.24 26.59
C PRO A 592 -10.99 -10.12 27.55
N TYR A 593 -10.39 -10.59 28.65
CA TYR A 593 -11.01 -11.42 29.68
C TYR A 593 -11.31 -10.66 30.98
N GLY A 594 -10.95 -9.38 31.08
CA GLY A 594 -11.13 -8.56 32.28
C GLY A 594 -12.45 -7.81 32.25
N VAL A 595 -13.34 -8.09 33.21
CA VAL A 595 -14.59 -7.34 33.40
C VAL A 595 -14.40 -6.41 34.59
N ASP A 596 -14.03 -5.14 34.36
CA ASP A 596 -13.95 -4.17 35.46
C ASP A 596 -14.96 -3.04 35.31
N SER A 597 -15.90 -2.99 36.26
CA SER A 597 -17.07 -2.09 36.28
C SER A 597 -16.79 -0.76 36.99
N THR A 598 -15.54 -0.53 37.41
CA THR A 598 -15.15 0.56 38.32
C THR A 598 -14.44 1.74 37.66
N MET A 599 -14.23 1.72 36.35
CA MET A 599 -13.46 2.77 35.68
C MET A 599 -14.23 4.11 35.60
N ALA A 600 -13.63 5.19 36.09
CA ALA A 600 -14.25 6.52 36.15
C ALA A 600 -14.65 7.02 34.75
N ARG A 601 -15.94 7.32 34.57
CA ARG A 601 -16.63 7.58 33.29
C ARG A 601 -16.02 8.65 32.36
N TYR A 602 -15.17 9.56 32.82
CA TYR A 602 -14.70 10.69 32.01
C TYR A 602 -13.37 10.45 31.26
N GLN A 603 -12.47 9.59 31.76
CA GLN A 603 -11.30 9.11 30.99
C GLN A 603 -11.59 7.83 30.19
N ALA A 604 -12.78 7.25 30.40
CA ALA A 604 -13.21 5.98 29.84
C ALA A 604 -13.56 6.06 28.34
N ASP A 605 -14.19 7.11 27.82
CA ASP A 605 -14.78 7.06 26.47
C ASP A 605 -13.78 6.85 25.31
N LYS A 606 -12.55 7.39 25.41
CA LYS A 606 -11.54 7.17 24.36
C LYS A 606 -10.90 5.78 24.50
N LEU A 607 -10.42 5.44 25.69
CA LEU A 607 -9.78 4.15 25.96
C LEU A 607 -10.77 2.98 25.80
N GLN A 608 -12.04 3.16 26.16
CA GLN A 608 -13.09 2.17 25.97
C GLN A 608 -13.41 1.96 24.48
N ARG A 609 -13.47 3.02 23.67
CA ARG A 609 -13.60 2.88 22.21
C ARG A 609 -12.44 2.12 21.60
N TRP A 610 -11.22 2.37 22.08
CA TRP A 610 -10.03 1.62 21.67
C TRP A 610 -10.06 0.16 22.14
N SER A 611 -10.51 -0.09 23.36
CA SER A 611 -10.74 -1.45 23.88
C SER A 611 -11.73 -2.21 23.00
N ILE A 612 -12.85 -1.58 22.61
CA ILE A 612 -13.81 -2.17 21.66
C ILE A 612 -13.14 -2.51 20.33
N SER A 613 -12.28 -1.64 19.77
CA SER A 613 -11.57 -1.98 18.52
C SER A 613 -10.63 -3.18 18.67
N LEU A 614 -10.02 -3.35 19.84
CA LEU A 614 -9.14 -4.48 20.13
C LEU A 614 -9.89 -5.80 20.29
N THR A 615 -11.21 -5.78 20.60
CA THR A 615 -12.02 -7.01 20.69
C THR A 615 -12.13 -7.79 19.37
N ALA A 616 -11.82 -7.16 18.23
CA ALA A 616 -11.74 -7.85 16.95
C ALA A 616 -10.56 -8.83 16.87
N PHE A 617 -9.58 -8.71 17.78
CA PHE A 617 -8.36 -9.50 17.78
C PHE A 617 -8.37 -10.55 18.90
N ARG A 618 -7.78 -11.71 18.60
CA ARG A 618 -7.40 -12.69 19.62
C ARG A 618 -6.00 -12.37 20.10
N TYR A 619 -5.84 -11.94 21.35
CA TYR A 619 -4.51 -11.70 21.91
C TYR A 619 -4.43 -11.94 23.42
N VAL A 620 -3.21 -12.05 23.91
CA VAL A 620 -2.86 -12.00 25.33
C VAL A 620 -1.99 -10.78 25.54
N ILE A 621 -2.35 -9.93 26.49
CA ILE A 621 -1.56 -8.75 26.86
C ILE A 621 -0.74 -9.03 28.12
N GLU A 622 0.56 -8.77 28.03
CA GLU A 622 1.55 -9.02 29.07
C GLU A 622 2.30 -7.72 29.41
N HIS A 623 2.53 -7.50 30.70
CA HIS A 623 3.30 -6.36 31.18
C HIS A 623 4.78 -6.71 31.20
N VAL A 624 5.59 -5.90 30.53
CA VAL A 624 7.06 -5.97 30.60
C VAL A 624 7.55 -4.80 31.46
N PRO A 625 8.23 -5.03 32.60
CA PRO A 625 8.76 -3.93 33.39
C PRO A 625 9.71 -3.05 32.55
N GLY A 626 9.51 -1.74 32.51
CA GLY A 626 10.33 -0.84 31.67
C GLY A 626 11.82 -0.78 32.05
N ASP A 627 12.19 -1.26 33.23
CA ASP A 627 13.56 -1.49 33.68
C ASP A 627 14.20 -2.75 33.05
N GLN A 628 13.38 -3.73 32.66
CA GLN A 628 13.76 -4.80 31.74
C GLN A 628 13.68 -4.21 30.33
N ASN A 629 14.78 -3.65 29.84
CA ASN A 629 14.88 -2.94 28.56
C ASN A 629 14.78 -3.87 27.35
N GLU A 630 13.77 -4.76 27.32
CA GLU A 630 13.51 -5.75 26.28
C GLU A 630 13.39 -5.10 24.90
N TRP A 631 12.67 -3.98 24.85
CA TRP A 631 12.51 -3.16 23.65
C TRP A 631 13.85 -2.58 23.15
N GLY A 632 14.65 -2.04 24.07
CA GLY A 632 15.97 -1.51 23.73
C GLY A 632 16.95 -2.60 23.30
N ASP A 633 16.90 -3.77 23.92
CA ASP A 633 17.73 -4.93 23.55
C ASP A 633 17.37 -5.43 22.15
N LEU A 634 16.09 -5.66 21.87
CA LEU A 634 15.59 -6.06 20.54
C LEU A 634 16.01 -5.07 19.45
N LEU A 635 15.81 -3.76 19.67
CA LEU A 635 16.20 -2.74 18.69
C LEU A 635 17.72 -2.67 18.50
N SER A 636 18.51 -2.88 19.55
CA SER A 636 19.98 -2.89 19.47
C SER A 636 20.51 -4.08 18.66
N ARG A 637 19.91 -5.27 18.78
CA ARG A 637 20.21 -6.47 17.96
C ARG A 637 20.04 -6.19 16.47
N TRP A 638 19.12 -5.31 16.12
CA TRP A 638 18.80 -4.92 14.75
C TRP A 638 19.48 -3.63 14.30
N GLY A 639 20.53 -3.23 15.01
CA GLY A 639 21.40 -2.14 14.59
C GLY A 639 20.80 -0.74 14.76
N ALA A 640 19.70 -0.60 15.51
CA ALA A 640 19.29 0.70 16.01
C ALA A 640 20.40 1.20 16.94
N SER A 641 21.03 2.33 16.59
CA SER A 641 21.90 3.02 17.54
C SER A 641 21.06 3.25 18.79
N GLY A 642 21.55 2.79 19.95
CA GLY A 642 20.96 3.17 21.22
C GLY A 642 20.78 4.69 21.17
N VAL A 643 19.54 5.14 21.19
CA VAL A 643 19.24 6.54 21.42
C VAL A 643 20.00 6.85 22.69
N GLY A 644 21.01 7.71 22.60
CA GLY A 644 21.91 7.95 23.71
C GLY A 644 21.09 8.17 24.97
N GLU A 645 21.57 7.65 26.10
CA GLU A 645 20.97 7.88 27.42
C GLU A 645 20.63 9.36 27.68
N ALA A 646 21.20 10.29 26.91
CA ALA A 646 20.91 11.72 26.88
C ALA A 646 19.45 12.10 26.53
N ASP A 647 18.73 11.37 25.66
CA ASP A 647 17.30 11.65 25.38
C ASP A 647 16.36 10.86 26.32
N ARG A 648 16.93 9.96 27.13
CA ARG A 648 16.31 9.42 28.35
C ARG A 648 16.61 10.31 29.56
N GLU A 649 16.74 11.63 29.38
CA GLU A 649 16.20 12.54 30.39
C GLU A 649 14.66 12.43 30.38
N SER A 650 14.15 11.24 30.75
CA SER A 650 13.28 11.25 31.92
C SER A 650 14.04 12.10 32.92
N VAL A 651 13.63 13.36 33.10
CA VAL A 651 13.96 14.09 34.31
C VAL A 651 13.70 13.05 35.38
N ARG A 652 14.78 12.51 35.94
CA ARG A 652 14.75 11.72 37.14
C ARG A 652 14.26 12.75 38.14
N ILE A 653 12.95 12.93 38.20
CA ILE A 653 12.26 12.96 39.46
C ILE A 653 12.69 11.62 40.03
N ALA A 654 13.87 11.61 40.67
CA ALA A 654 14.16 10.68 41.74
C ALA A 654 12.82 10.55 42.43
N ARG A 655 12.26 9.34 42.46
CA ARG A 655 11.09 9.05 43.27
C ARG A 655 11.37 9.72 44.60
N LEU A 656 10.87 10.94 44.80
CA LEU A 656 10.50 11.45 46.09
C LEU A 656 9.57 10.35 46.50
N ALA A 657 10.09 9.48 47.37
CA ALA A 657 9.44 8.26 47.77
C ALA A 657 7.96 8.60 47.83
N VAL A 658 7.15 7.91 47.01
CA VAL A 658 5.72 7.91 47.27
C VAL A 658 5.63 7.16 48.59
N VAL A 659 5.88 7.90 49.67
CA VAL A 659 5.34 7.60 50.98
C VAL A 659 3.87 7.61 50.65
N GLU A 660 3.27 6.41 50.63
CA GLU A 660 1.82 6.29 50.67
C GLU A 660 1.38 7.27 51.74
N ARG A 661 0.76 8.38 51.33
CA ARG A 661 0.07 9.26 52.27
C ARG A 661 -1.19 8.52 52.65
N VAL A 662 -1.02 7.51 53.51
CA VAL A 662 -2.10 6.95 54.30
C VAL A 662 -2.65 8.14 55.06
N SER A 663 -3.92 8.46 54.85
CA SER A 663 -4.57 9.46 55.70
C SER A 663 -4.40 8.97 57.15
N PRO A 664 -4.09 9.82 58.14
CA PRO A 664 -4.05 9.40 59.54
C PRO A 664 -5.37 8.75 60.03
N LEU A 665 -6.46 8.91 59.27
CA LEU A 665 -7.75 8.25 59.48
C LEU A 665 -7.82 6.78 58.97
N GLN A 666 -6.83 6.36 58.19
CA GLN A 666 -6.73 5.03 57.57
C GLN A 666 -5.65 4.16 58.22
N ASP A 667 -4.84 4.73 59.12
CA ASP A 667 -3.85 4.02 59.94
C ASP A 667 -4.47 3.73 61.33
N PRO A 668 -4.76 2.46 61.67
CA PRO A 668 -5.35 2.11 62.96
C PRO A 668 -4.46 2.42 64.16
N ASP A 669 -3.15 2.54 63.97
CA ASP A 669 -2.16 2.75 65.03
C ASP A 669 -1.75 4.23 65.16
N PHE A 670 -2.31 5.12 64.32
CA PHE A 670 -2.00 6.55 64.37
C PHE A 670 -2.61 7.23 65.61
N GLN A 671 -1.76 7.69 66.52
CA GLN A 671 -2.16 8.48 67.67
C GLN A 671 -2.10 9.98 67.36
N TRP A 672 -3.23 10.66 67.57
CA TRP A 672 -3.29 12.11 67.44
C TRP A 672 -2.58 12.80 68.62
N PRO A 673 -1.83 13.88 68.38
CA PRO A 673 -1.17 14.62 69.44
C PRO A 673 -2.19 15.23 70.41
N SER A 674 -1.87 15.18 71.69
CA SER A 674 -2.66 15.74 72.77
C SER A 674 -2.58 17.27 72.83
N GLU A 675 -3.56 17.93 73.44
CA GLU A 675 -3.54 19.41 73.62
C GLU A 675 -2.30 19.88 74.41
N ALA A 676 -1.77 19.06 75.32
CA ALA A 676 -0.57 19.37 76.09
C ALA A 676 0.70 19.39 75.23
N GLU A 677 0.82 18.44 74.29
CA GLU A 677 1.94 18.37 73.35
C GLU A 677 1.90 19.54 72.36
N ILE A 678 0.71 19.90 71.87
CA ILE A 678 0.52 21.05 70.99
C ILE A 678 0.89 22.36 71.72
N ARG A 679 0.51 22.49 73.00
CA ARG A 679 0.86 23.65 73.83
C ARG A 679 2.39 23.78 74.00
N SER A 680 3.07 22.68 74.31
CA SER A 680 4.54 22.69 74.44
C SER A 680 5.22 23.12 73.14
N LEU A 681 4.74 22.63 72.00
CA LEU A 681 5.26 22.98 70.68
C LEU A 681 5.08 24.47 70.35
N GLN A 682 3.89 25.01 70.60
CA GLN A 682 3.61 26.44 70.38
C GLN A 682 4.48 27.33 71.29
N GLN A 683 4.70 26.93 72.54
CA GLN A 683 5.58 27.66 73.47
C GLN A 683 7.04 27.63 73.03
N ASP A 684 7.54 26.47 72.58
CA ASP A 684 8.89 26.31 72.07
C ASP A 684 9.14 27.15 70.81
N VAL A 685 8.16 27.20 69.89
CA VAL A 685 8.29 28.01 68.66
C VAL A 685 8.23 29.50 68.98
N ARG A 686 7.33 29.91 69.89
CA ARG A 686 7.26 31.30 70.35
C ARG A 686 8.53 31.75 71.08
N ALA A 687 9.24 30.83 71.74
CA ALA A 687 10.53 31.09 72.36
C ALA A 687 11.68 31.17 71.35
N ARG A 688 11.61 30.46 70.22
CA ARG A 688 12.66 30.42 69.19
C ARG A 688 12.56 31.55 68.17
N ASP A 689 11.36 31.85 67.68
CA ASP A 689 11.12 32.93 66.73
C ASP A 689 9.64 33.37 66.76
N PRO A 690 9.34 34.55 67.33
CA PRO A 690 7.98 35.07 67.41
C PRO A 690 7.34 35.40 66.05
N SER A 691 8.13 35.56 64.98
CA SER A 691 7.65 35.97 63.66
C SER A 691 7.06 34.83 62.82
N LEU A 692 7.20 33.58 63.29
CA LEU A 692 6.68 32.38 62.63
C LEU A 692 5.18 32.16 62.84
N ALA A 693 4.55 32.86 63.78
CA ALA A 693 3.11 32.84 63.96
C ALA A 693 2.45 33.79 62.94
N PRO A 694 1.44 33.33 62.17
CA PRO A 694 0.68 34.21 61.27
C PRO A 694 -0.01 35.35 62.05
N GLU A 695 -0.13 36.54 61.43
CA GLU A 695 -0.79 37.70 62.05
C GLU A 695 -2.28 37.44 62.40
N GLU A 696 -2.89 36.41 61.81
CA GLU A 696 -4.31 36.04 61.92
C GLU A 696 -4.62 35.09 63.11
N VAL A 697 -3.69 34.95 64.07
CA VAL A 697 -3.81 34.00 65.19
C VAL A 697 -3.92 34.73 66.53
N THR A 698 -4.94 34.38 67.32
CA THR A 698 -5.19 34.94 68.66
C THR A 698 -4.84 33.92 69.74
N TYR A 699 -4.35 34.39 70.89
CA TYR A 699 -4.04 33.53 72.02
C TYR A 699 -5.29 33.35 72.90
N ASP A 700 -5.76 32.12 73.03
CA ASP A 700 -6.85 31.75 73.93
C ASP A 700 -6.28 31.48 75.33
N GLU A 701 -6.57 32.37 76.29
CA GLU A 701 -6.09 32.25 77.67
C GLU A 701 -6.69 31.05 78.42
N ALA A 702 -7.90 30.60 78.06
CA ALA A 702 -8.56 29.48 78.74
C ALA A 702 -7.93 28.14 78.36
N ARG A 703 -7.53 27.98 77.10
CA ARG A 703 -6.91 26.75 76.57
C ARG A 703 -5.39 26.84 76.50
N GLN A 704 -4.83 28.04 76.72
CA GLN A 704 -3.42 28.38 76.59
C GLN A 704 -2.83 28.01 75.22
N LEU A 705 -3.60 28.18 74.15
CA LEU A 705 -3.25 27.81 72.77
C LEU A 705 -3.44 28.99 71.81
N LEU A 706 -2.69 28.96 70.71
CA LEU A 706 -2.85 29.86 69.57
C LEU A 706 -3.91 29.32 68.59
N ILE A 707 -4.95 30.13 68.34
CA ILE A 707 -6.16 29.77 67.58
C ILE A 707 -6.41 30.81 66.47
N GLY A 708 -6.66 30.35 65.24
CA GLY A 708 -7.06 31.19 64.11
C GLY A 708 -8.58 31.22 63.89
N ASP A 709 -9.00 31.90 62.82
CA ASP A 709 -10.41 32.12 62.49
C ASP A 709 -11.20 30.80 62.37
N GLY A 710 -12.37 30.74 63.02
CA GLY A 710 -13.25 29.57 62.97
C GLY A 710 -12.89 28.45 63.96
N ASN A 711 -12.23 28.78 65.09
CA ASN A 711 -11.87 27.85 66.16
C ASN A 711 -10.84 26.79 65.72
N THR A 712 -9.95 27.18 64.80
CA THR A 712 -8.89 26.30 64.30
C THR A 712 -7.60 26.46 65.09
N VAL A 713 -7.04 25.37 65.62
CA VAL A 713 -5.76 25.41 66.35
C VAL A 713 -4.61 25.49 65.36
N TRP A 714 -3.69 26.44 65.56
CA TRP A 714 -2.49 26.61 64.73
C TRP A 714 -1.37 25.68 65.19
N ILE A 715 -0.70 24.99 64.27
CA ILE A 715 0.52 24.20 64.59
C ILE A 715 1.65 24.62 63.66
N SER A 716 2.79 24.99 64.24
CA SER A 716 3.99 25.38 63.50
C SER A 716 4.58 24.16 62.77
N GLY A 717 4.90 24.32 61.48
CA GLY A 717 5.57 23.29 60.69
C GLY A 717 7.01 23.07 61.15
N GLY A 718 7.20 22.23 62.15
CA GLY A 718 8.52 21.87 62.68
C GLY A 718 8.51 20.45 63.26
N LYS A 719 9.25 19.54 62.63
CA LYS A 719 9.50 18.13 63.03
C LYS A 719 8.31 17.40 63.65
N THR A 720 7.15 17.48 63.04
CA THR A 720 6.09 16.47 63.21
C THR A 720 6.10 15.58 61.98
N SER A 721 5.84 14.28 62.13
CA SER A 721 5.87 13.23 61.09
C SER A 721 4.87 13.43 59.94
N ILE A 722 4.26 14.62 59.84
CA ILE A 722 3.31 15.06 58.83
C ILE A 722 4.12 15.89 57.83
N GLY A 723 4.55 15.27 56.73
CA GLY A 723 5.56 15.81 55.82
C GLY A 723 5.31 17.23 55.28
N ASP A 724 6.41 17.99 55.16
CA ASP A 724 6.64 19.24 54.40
C ASP A 724 5.41 20.08 54.05
N CYS A 725 4.65 20.49 55.06
CA CYS A 725 3.68 21.57 54.97
C CYS A 725 4.03 22.61 56.04
N ASN A 726 4.35 23.84 55.62
CA ASN A 726 4.82 24.89 56.53
C ASN A 726 3.73 25.42 57.50
N THR A 727 2.47 24.97 57.41
CA THR A 727 1.39 25.35 58.34
C THR A 727 0.25 24.33 58.31
N VAL A 728 -0.28 23.94 59.47
CA VAL A 728 -1.44 23.03 59.59
C VAL A 728 -2.52 23.65 60.48
N TRP A 729 -3.78 23.57 60.05
CA TRP A 729 -4.96 24.06 60.76
C TRP A 729 -5.94 22.92 61.05
N ILE A 730 -6.48 22.85 62.27
CA ILE A 730 -7.43 21.79 62.68
C ILE A 730 -8.74 22.43 63.13
N SER A 731 -9.86 22.20 62.43
CA SER A 731 -11.18 22.77 62.76
C SER A 731 -12.06 21.84 63.59
N GLY A 732 -12.76 22.36 64.60
CA GLY A 732 -13.79 21.63 65.34
C GLY A 732 -15.18 22.24 65.15
N GLY A 733 -16.03 21.66 64.30
CA GLY A 733 -17.42 22.13 64.14
C GLY A 733 -18.36 21.16 63.41
N LYS A 734 -19.60 21.02 63.89
CA LYS A 734 -20.70 20.24 63.29
C LYS A 734 -21.28 20.97 62.08
N THR A 735 -21.39 20.33 60.91
CA THR A 735 -22.03 20.90 59.71
C THR A 735 -23.50 20.47 59.57
N SER A 736 -24.41 21.44 59.44
CA SER A 736 -25.77 21.31 58.89
C SER A 736 -25.82 22.06 57.54
N GLY A 737 -26.40 21.45 56.49
CA GLY A 737 -26.12 21.77 55.09
C GLY A 737 -26.91 22.88 54.37
N CYS A 738 -26.53 23.13 53.11
CA CYS A 738 -27.26 23.70 51.94
C CYS A 738 -26.26 23.68 50.75
N LYS A 739 -26.52 23.17 49.52
CA LYS A 739 -27.46 23.50 48.41
C LYS A 739 -27.27 24.87 47.73
N ASN A 740 -26.84 24.80 46.46
CA ASN A 740 -27.00 25.68 45.28
C ASN A 740 -25.95 26.76 44.90
N HIS A 741 -25.35 26.50 43.73
CA HIS A 741 -25.20 27.28 42.46
C HIS A 741 -24.58 28.70 42.37
N ASP A 742 -23.75 28.81 41.31
CA ASP A 742 -23.35 29.96 40.46
C ASP A 742 -22.41 31.05 41.00
N ASP A 743 -21.16 31.13 40.46
CA ASP A 743 -20.78 32.12 39.43
C ASP A 743 -19.29 32.06 39.02
N GLN A 744 -19.02 32.56 37.81
CA GLN A 744 -17.76 32.53 37.05
C GLN A 744 -16.67 33.49 37.59
N CYS A 745 -15.40 33.06 37.57
CA CYS A 745 -14.27 33.87 37.07
C CYS A 745 -12.94 33.09 37.06
N ALA A 746 -12.20 33.22 35.95
CA ALA A 746 -10.90 32.62 35.71
C ALA A 746 -9.75 33.54 36.20
N TRP A 747 -8.56 32.94 36.34
CA TRP A 747 -7.22 33.52 36.61
C TRP A 747 -6.75 33.53 38.08
N CYS A 748 -6.16 32.41 38.51
CA CYS A 748 -4.79 32.33 39.06
C CYS A 748 -4.50 30.86 39.45
N PHE A 749 -3.71 30.16 38.64
CA PHE A 749 -3.16 28.85 38.99
C PHE A 749 -2.05 29.06 40.03
N GLY A 750 -2.38 28.83 41.30
CA GLY A 750 -1.43 28.75 42.40
C GLY A 750 -1.86 27.63 43.34
N PHE A 751 -1.08 26.55 43.38
CA PHE A 751 -1.26 25.39 44.26
C PHE A 751 -1.52 25.84 45.71
N THR A 752 -2.72 25.60 46.24
CA THR A 752 -3.01 25.68 47.67
C THR A 752 -4.02 24.59 48.06
N THR A 753 -3.53 23.52 48.69
CA THR A 753 -4.33 22.41 49.18
C THR A 753 -4.87 22.77 50.57
N ARG A 754 -6.13 23.21 50.68
CA ARG A 754 -6.86 23.32 51.96
C ARG A 754 -7.37 21.94 52.37
N LEU A 755 -6.83 21.35 53.44
CA LEU A 755 -7.39 20.15 54.09
C LEU A 755 -8.30 20.59 55.25
N LEU A 756 -9.57 20.17 55.23
CA LEU A 756 -10.55 20.40 56.29
C LEU A 756 -10.84 19.05 56.97
N VAL A 757 -10.66 18.93 58.29
CA VAL A 757 -10.88 17.69 59.06
C VAL A 757 -11.92 17.96 60.16
N VAL A 758 -12.92 17.07 60.29
CA VAL A 758 -14.05 17.16 61.24
C VAL A 758 -13.97 15.99 62.25
N PHE A 759 -14.07 16.27 63.55
CA PHE A 759 -14.09 15.26 64.62
C PHE A 759 -15.50 14.76 64.96
N ARG A 760 -15.65 13.46 65.27
CA ARG A 760 -16.88 12.86 65.84
C ARG A 760 -16.51 12.02 67.07
N PHE A 761 -17.00 12.41 68.25
CA PHE A 761 -16.82 11.65 69.50
C PHE A 761 -17.91 10.59 69.69
N TYR A 762 -17.52 9.39 70.12
CA TYR A 762 -18.38 8.28 70.54
C TYR A 762 -18.63 8.33 72.05
N VAL A 763 -19.87 8.07 72.48
CA VAL A 763 -20.18 7.66 73.87
C VAL A 763 -21.17 6.49 73.82
N ASN A 764 -20.79 5.39 74.46
CA ASN A 764 -21.61 4.20 74.69
C ASN A 764 -22.77 4.50 75.66
N MET A 765 -23.98 4.00 75.36
CA MET A 765 -24.92 3.61 76.39
C MET A 765 -25.84 2.46 75.94
N VAL A 766 -25.85 1.43 76.78
CA VAL A 766 -26.65 0.19 76.77
C VAL A 766 -28.15 0.49 76.91
N TYR A 767 -29.03 -0.25 76.24
CA TYR A 767 -30.18 -1.00 76.81
C TYR A 767 -31.03 -1.70 75.71
N THR A 768 -31.41 -2.94 76.03
CA THR A 768 -32.57 -3.78 75.61
C THR A 768 -33.78 -2.96 75.11
N ILE A 769 -34.52 -3.31 74.05
CA ILE A 769 -35.24 -4.55 73.66
C ILE A 769 -35.18 -4.71 72.14
#